data_AF-A0A7C2FDZ7-F1
#
_entry.id   AF-A0A7C2FDZ7-F1
#
_cell.length_a   1.000
_cell.length_b   1.000
_cell.length_c   1.000
_cell.angle_alpha   90.00
_cell.angle_beta   90.00
_cell.angle_gamma   90.00
#
_symmetry.space_group_name_H-M   'P 1'
#
loop_
_entity.id
_entity.type
_entity.pdbx_description
1 polymer ?
#
loop_
_entity_poly.entity_id
_entity_poly.type
_entity_poly.pdbx_seq_one_letter_code
_entity_poly.pdbx_strand_id
1 'polypeptide(L)'
;PEIAGTEKPMDFAFLNGILRSEYFPPLDPWLSGFAISYYYFGYLMVAVLTRLSGVASEVAFNLAIALLFALAASGGFSLTYNLVARHQKNRNGGAALPTAFGGLGALFVAVMGNLEGALEVMHTRGWGTAAFWEWVDVKNVASAPVTGAWIPTDNWWWWRASRVVHDVVLGMDQEVIDEFPFFSFLLGDMHPHVLALPFVLLALGLALNVFWSTREIRWVEMLVLGVCLGGLGFLNSWDLPIYLFICVVAYALAVYRWNGPLTRRWLTEVGYFAVVLIGLCLVLYLPFWISFRSQAGGVAPVLLVKTRLHQYLIMFGAFIYVVIPLVFYALWRAMRASGVTEPPERRAQLPRTLSAVVVILVVVLSLLMALVRLYLVGLLVLLIGMGAIALFWRVRPSRPSELTSSTTFVLLLTLVGLLLTFSVEFVYLRDVFDTRMNTVFKFYYQAWVLLGISAAFGTYLLGPWGGRGNRPLRALLVVGFVPLLLAGLVYPVLSTYSKTGGFAGPPTLDGMAHLQSGREDDLAAVRWLRENVDGAPVILEATGGSYTYYGRVSVHTGLPTLLGWGGHELQWRGNYEEPGKREPVIETLYTSPDLERTAALLDEYDVEYVYVGPLERNTYSVSQPVLTKFEDLMDVVFQQGEVLIYGR
;
A
#
# COMPACT_ATOMS: atom_id res chain seq x y z
N PRO A 1 -20.07 2.74 3.20
CA PRO A 1 -19.07 3.72 3.69
C PRO A 1 -19.25 5.03 2.93
N GLU A 2 -19.15 6.17 3.61
CA GLU A 2 -19.30 7.47 2.96
C GLU A 2 -18.08 7.75 2.07
N ILE A 3 -18.31 8.23 0.85
CA ILE A 3 -17.24 8.73 -0.02
C ILE A 3 -16.98 10.19 0.37
N ALA A 4 -16.41 10.35 1.56
CA ALA A 4 -16.11 11.63 2.18
C ALA A 4 -14.85 11.54 3.05
N GLY A 5 -14.16 12.67 3.18
CA GLY A 5 -12.91 12.78 3.92
C GLY A 5 -11.74 12.05 3.25
N THR A 6 -10.53 12.40 3.70
CA THR A 6 -9.26 11.84 3.18
C THR A 6 -9.23 11.84 1.65
N GLU A 7 -8.77 10.77 1.00
CA GLU A 7 -8.60 10.71 -0.45
C GLU A 7 -9.75 9.99 -1.18
N LYS A 8 -10.81 9.54 -0.48
CA LYS A 8 -11.97 8.92 -1.18
C LYS A 8 -12.59 9.82 -2.26
N PRO A 9 -12.77 11.13 -2.05
CA PRO A 9 -13.29 12.00 -3.09
C PRO A 9 -12.39 11.97 -4.34
N MET A 10 -11.08 11.98 -4.15
CA MET A 10 -10.10 11.87 -5.24
C MET A 10 -10.22 10.53 -5.98
N ASP A 11 -10.23 9.43 -5.24
CA ASP A 11 -10.36 8.09 -5.80
C ASP A 11 -11.66 7.93 -6.59
N PHE A 12 -12.74 8.54 -6.10
CA PHE A 12 -14.05 8.53 -6.75
C PHE A 12 -14.10 9.44 -7.98
N ALA A 13 -13.43 10.59 -7.94
CA ALA A 13 -13.24 11.46 -9.08
C ALA A 13 -12.56 10.71 -10.22
N PHE A 14 -11.46 9.99 -9.94
CA PHE A 14 -10.78 9.18 -10.96
C PHE A 14 -11.64 8.06 -11.52
N LEU A 15 -12.40 7.35 -10.67
CA LEU A 15 -13.35 6.34 -11.15
C LEU A 15 -14.37 6.96 -12.11
N ASN A 16 -15.00 8.08 -11.73
CA ASN A 16 -16.02 8.73 -12.56
C ASN A 16 -15.43 9.37 -13.82
N GLY A 17 -14.24 9.99 -13.73
CA GLY A 17 -13.52 10.56 -14.87
C GLY A 17 -13.19 9.49 -15.92
N ILE A 18 -12.75 8.31 -15.49
CA ILE A 18 -12.55 7.16 -16.40
C ILE A 18 -13.88 6.67 -16.99
N LEU A 19 -14.94 6.62 -16.18
CA LEU A 19 -16.28 6.22 -16.65
C LEU A 19 -16.87 7.21 -17.67
N ARG A 20 -16.47 8.49 -17.65
CA ARG A 20 -16.87 9.49 -18.66
C ARG A 20 -15.92 9.59 -19.85
N SER A 21 -14.67 9.17 -19.71
CA SER A 21 -13.67 9.28 -20.79
C SER A 21 -14.01 8.39 -21.99
N GLU A 22 -13.99 8.96 -23.19
CA GLU A 22 -14.20 8.24 -24.46
C GLU A 22 -12.91 7.66 -25.05
N TYR A 23 -11.75 8.18 -24.63
CA TYR A 23 -10.44 7.76 -25.10
C TYR A 23 -9.44 7.61 -23.94
N PHE A 24 -8.29 7.02 -24.24
CA PHE A 24 -7.16 6.88 -23.31
C PHE A 24 -5.96 7.71 -23.77
N PRO A 25 -5.16 8.30 -22.85
CA PRO A 25 -5.33 8.27 -21.39
C PRO A 25 -6.59 9.05 -20.92
N PRO A 26 -7.20 8.66 -19.78
CA PRO A 26 -8.48 9.20 -19.34
C PRO A 26 -8.33 10.67 -18.91
N LEU A 27 -9.42 11.43 -19.08
CA LEU A 27 -9.52 12.83 -18.70
C LEU A 27 -9.33 13.02 -17.20
N ASP A 28 -8.61 14.07 -16.83
CA ASP A 28 -8.46 14.49 -15.45
C ASP A 28 -9.71 15.25 -14.97
N PRO A 29 -10.47 14.72 -14.00
CA PRO A 29 -11.66 15.39 -13.50
C PRO A 29 -11.34 16.71 -12.78
N TRP A 30 -10.10 16.91 -12.32
CA TRP A 30 -9.70 18.09 -11.56
C TRP A 30 -8.78 19.05 -12.32
N LEU A 31 -8.49 18.78 -13.59
CA LEU A 31 -7.69 19.68 -14.42
C LEU A 31 -8.07 19.53 -15.90
N SER A 32 -9.08 20.27 -16.34
CA SER A 32 -9.63 20.17 -17.71
C SER A 32 -8.55 20.37 -18.79
N GLY A 33 -8.63 19.61 -19.89
CA GLY A 33 -7.63 19.62 -20.95
C GLY A 33 -6.39 18.75 -20.67
N PHE A 34 -6.32 18.09 -19.51
CA PHE A 34 -5.25 17.16 -19.17
C PHE A 34 -5.79 15.74 -18.94
N ALA A 35 -4.89 14.76 -19.02
CA ALA A 35 -5.15 13.40 -18.59
C ALA A 35 -4.72 13.19 -17.13
N ILE A 36 -5.31 12.18 -16.48
CA ILE A 36 -4.95 11.78 -15.11
C ILE A 36 -3.44 11.48 -15.03
N SER A 37 -2.72 12.25 -14.22
CA SER A 37 -1.28 12.10 -14.02
C SER A 37 -0.94 11.24 -12.79
N TYR A 38 -1.69 10.16 -12.59
CA TYR A 38 -1.59 9.29 -11.41
C TYR A 38 -1.74 7.80 -11.76
N TYR A 39 -1.65 6.90 -10.78
CA TYR A 39 -1.74 5.44 -10.97
C TYR A 39 -3.17 4.98 -11.31
N TYR A 40 -3.64 5.23 -12.53
CA TYR A 40 -5.06 5.06 -12.85
C TYR A 40 -5.49 3.62 -13.24
N PHE A 41 -4.57 2.65 -13.35
CA PHE A 41 -4.92 1.31 -13.86
C PHE A 41 -5.91 0.53 -12.99
N GLY A 42 -5.77 0.64 -11.67
CA GLY A 42 -6.70 -0.03 -10.75
C GLY A 42 -8.11 0.55 -10.85
N TYR A 43 -8.22 1.88 -10.94
CA TYR A 43 -9.48 2.56 -11.20
C TYR A 43 -10.07 2.16 -12.56
N LEU A 44 -9.24 1.99 -13.59
CA LEU A 44 -9.69 1.48 -14.89
C LEU A 44 -10.29 0.07 -14.77
N MET A 45 -9.64 -0.83 -14.03
CA MET A 45 -10.20 -2.17 -13.80
C MET A 45 -11.54 -2.11 -13.08
N VAL A 46 -11.68 -1.24 -12.07
CA VAL A 46 -12.94 -1.03 -11.35
C VAL A 46 -14.00 -0.39 -12.25
N ALA A 47 -13.63 0.58 -13.08
CA ALA A 47 -14.52 1.22 -14.05
C ALA A 47 -15.08 0.20 -15.07
N VAL A 48 -14.23 -0.72 -15.56
CA VAL A 48 -14.67 -1.81 -16.45
C VAL A 48 -15.68 -2.71 -15.72
N LEU A 49 -15.40 -3.11 -14.48
CA LEU A 49 -16.35 -3.92 -13.69
C LEU A 49 -17.65 -3.16 -13.39
N THR A 50 -17.57 -1.84 -13.17
CA THR A 50 -18.73 -0.97 -12.95
C THR A 50 -19.63 -0.97 -14.20
N ARG A 51 -19.06 -0.72 -15.38
CA ARG A 51 -19.80 -0.77 -16.65
C ARG A 51 -20.38 -2.17 -16.94
N LEU A 52 -19.62 -3.23 -16.72
CA LEU A 52 -20.07 -4.60 -16.98
C LEU A 52 -21.21 -5.05 -16.06
N SER A 53 -21.22 -4.58 -14.82
CA SER A 53 -22.26 -4.93 -13.83
C SER A 53 -23.48 -4.02 -13.89
N GLY A 54 -23.37 -2.84 -14.51
CA GLY A 54 -24.46 -1.85 -14.58
C GLY A 54 -24.81 -1.22 -13.23
N VAL A 55 -23.93 -1.34 -12.22
CA VAL A 55 -24.14 -0.72 -10.91
C VAL A 55 -23.70 0.75 -10.92
N ALA A 56 -24.37 1.58 -10.12
CA ALA A 56 -23.97 2.99 -9.95
C ALA A 56 -22.56 3.09 -9.34
N SER A 57 -21.79 4.10 -9.74
CA SER A 57 -20.36 4.19 -9.38
C SER A 57 -20.14 4.31 -7.87
N GLU A 58 -21.02 5.00 -7.15
CA GLU A 58 -20.97 5.16 -5.69
C GLU A 58 -21.19 3.85 -4.93
N VAL A 59 -21.89 2.90 -5.54
CA VAL A 59 -22.05 1.52 -5.03
C VAL A 59 -20.84 0.68 -5.46
N ALA A 60 -20.41 0.82 -6.72
CA ALA A 60 -19.27 0.10 -7.28
C ALA A 60 -17.99 0.37 -6.49
N PHE A 61 -17.75 1.61 -6.06
CA PHE A 61 -16.62 2.00 -5.23
C PHE A 61 -16.52 1.18 -3.94
N ASN A 62 -17.63 1.10 -3.19
CA ASN A 62 -17.69 0.34 -1.95
C ASN A 62 -17.58 -1.18 -2.18
N LEU A 63 -18.20 -1.69 -3.25
CA LEU A 63 -18.06 -3.09 -3.66
C LEU A 63 -16.63 -3.44 -4.08
N ALA A 64 -15.92 -2.51 -4.72
CA ALA A 64 -14.53 -2.69 -5.11
C ALA A 64 -13.62 -2.84 -3.89
N ILE A 65 -13.78 -2.01 -2.85
CA ILE A 65 -13.05 -2.18 -1.58
C ILE A 65 -13.28 -3.58 -0.97
N ALA A 66 -14.54 -4.04 -0.93
CA ALA A 66 -14.87 -5.36 -0.42
C ALA A 66 -14.25 -6.49 -1.27
N LEU A 67 -14.24 -6.33 -2.60
CA LEU A 67 -13.60 -7.26 -3.53
C LEU A 67 -12.09 -7.31 -3.31
N LEU A 68 -11.42 -6.16 -3.19
CA LEU A 68 -9.98 -6.07 -2.95
C LEU A 68 -9.60 -6.77 -1.64
N PHE A 69 -10.38 -6.56 -0.57
CA PHE A 69 -10.20 -7.26 0.71
C PHE A 69 -10.32 -8.78 0.54
N ALA A 70 -11.38 -9.25 -0.13
CA ALA A 70 -11.61 -10.67 -0.35
C ALA A 70 -10.50 -11.33 -1.17
N LEU A 71 -10.02 -10.66 -2.23
CA LEU A 71 -8.90 -11.13 -3.05
C LEU A 71 -7.59 -11.14 -2.26
N ALA A 72 -7.34 -10.12 -1.42
CA ALA A 72 -6.15 -10.07 -0.58
C ALA A 72 -6.12 -11.20 0.46
N ALA A 73 -7.24 -11.42 1.16
CA ALA A 73 -7.38 -12.53 2.08
C ALA A 73 -7.21 -13.89 1.37
N SER A 74 -7.80 -14.05 0.18
CA SER A 74 -7.69 -15.27 -0.63
C SER A 74 -6.26 -15.53 -1.11
N GLY A 75 -5.53 -14.49 -1.50
CA GLY A 75 -4.13 -14.59 -1.90
C GLY A 75 -3.22 -14.99 -0.73
N GLY A 76 -3.39 -14.35 0.43
CA GLY A 76 -2.68 -14.70 1.68
C GLY A 76 -2.97 -16.14 2.13
N PHE A 77 -4.24 -16.57 2.03
CA PHE A 77 -4.66 -17.95 2.28
C PHE A 77 -3.96 -18.92 1.34
N SER A 78 -4.07 -18.69 0.03
CA SER A 78 -3.58 -19.61 -1.00
C SER A 78 -2.06 -19.80 -0.91
N LEU A 79 -1.29 -18.71 -0.75
CA LEU A 79 0.16 -18.78 -0.60
C LEU A 79 0.57 -19.62 0.60
N THR A 80 0.00 -19.32 1.77
CA THR A 80 0.39 -19.99 3.01
C THR A 80 -0.09 -21.45 3.02
N TYR A 81 -1.31 -21.71 2.54
CA TYR A 81 -1.82 -23.07 2.34
C TYR A 81 -0.86 -23.90 1.50
N ASN A 82 -0.45 -23.41 0.34
CA ASN A 82 0.42 -24.15 -0.58
C ASN A 82 1.82 -24.38 0.00
N LEU A 83 2.38 -23.40 0.69
CA LEU A 83 3.67 -23.52 1.40
C LEU A 83 3.63 -24.65 2.44
N VAL A 84 2.57 -24.69 3.25
CA VAL A 84 2.36 -25.71 4.29
C VAL A 84 2.06 -27.07 3.69
N ALA A 85 1.16 -27.15 2.69
CA ALA A 85 0.78 -28.38 2.01
C ALA A 85 2.00 -29.08 1.37
N ARG A 86 2.86 -28.32 0.67
CA ARG A 86 4.08 -28.88 0.08
C ARG A 86 5.05 -29.39 1.15
N HIS A 87 5.23 -28.64 2.25
CA HIS A 87 6.09 -29.08 3.34
C HIS A 87 5.56 -30.35 4.02
N GLN A 88 4.24 -30.49 4.15
CA GLN A 88 3.58 -31.66 4.75
C GLN A 88 3.50 -32.88 3.87
N LYS A 89 3.41 -32.74 2.54
CA LYS A 89 3.40 -33.89 1.62
C LYS A 89 4.61 -34.80 1.83
N ASN A 90 5.75 -34.22 2.23
CA ASN A 90 6.94 -34.95 2.63
C ASN A 90 6.80 -35.75 3.96
N ARG A 91 5.64 -35.68 4.62
CA ARG A 91 5.35 -36.21 5.96
C ARG A 91 3.97 -36.89 6.08
N ASN A 92 3.25 -37.13 4.97
CA ASN A 92 1.91 -37.75 4.92
C ASN A 92 0.83 -37.05 5.77
N GLY A 93 0.69 -35.72 5.67
CA GLY A 93 -0.35 -34.94 6.36
C GLY A 93 -1.63 -34.72 5.53
N GLY A 94 -2.78 -34.57 6.19
CA GLY A 94 -4.06 -34.19 5.58
C GLY A 94 -4.23 -32.66 5.41
N ALA A 95 -5.34 -32.22 4.80
CA ALA A 95 -5.58 -30.81 4.44
C ALA A 95 -5.86 -29.87 5.62
N ALA A 96 -6.16 -30.38 6.82
CA ALA A 96 -6.58 -29.55 7.97
C ALA A 96 -5.53 -28.50 8.38
N LEU A 97 -4.26 -28.89 8.46
CA LEU A 97 -3.18 -27.98 8.85
C LEU A 97 -2.90 -26.93 7.75
N PRO A 98 -2.74 -27.29 6.45
CA PRO A 98 -2.68 -26.31 5.38
C PRO A 98 -3.84 -25.31 5.41
N THR A 99 -5.06 -25.75 5.63
CA THR A 99 -6.24 -24.87 5.75
C THR A 99 -6.12 -23.91 6.94
N ALA A 100 -5.76 -24.41 8.14
CA ALA A 100 -5.64 -23.58 9.33
C ALA A 100 -4.56 -22.50 9.18
N PHE A 101 -3.39 -22.86 8.66
CA PHE A 101 -2.31 -21.89 8.44
C PHE A 101 -2.53 -21.02 7.21
N GLY A 102 -3.29 -21.50 6.21
CA GLY A 102 -3.88 -20.64 5.18
C GLY A 102 -4.72 -19.54 5.80
N GLY A 103 -5.64 -19.88 6.71
CA GLY A 103 -6.43 -18.91 7.47
C GLY A 103 -5.57 -17.91 8.25
N LEU A 104 -4.47 -18.38 8.87
CA LEU A 104 -3.50 -17.52 9.55
C LEU A 104 -2.79 -16.56 8.58
N GLY A 105 -2.47 -17.01 7.36
CA GLY A 105 -1.91 -16.19 6.30
C GLY A 105 -2.88 -15.09 5.84
N ALA A 106 -4.15 -15.42 5.64
CA ALA A 106 -5.19 -14.44 5.36
C ALA A 106 -5.34 -13.41 6.49
N LEU A 107 -5.34 -13.89 7.75
CA LEU A 107 -5.41 -13.03 8.93
C LEU A 107 -4.24 -12.05 8.98
N PHE A 108 -3.00 -12.53 8.86
CA PHE A 108 -1.81 -11.67 8.97
C PHE A 108 -1.68 -10.66 7.85
N VAL A 109 -2.11 -11.02 6.63
CA VAL A 109 -2.03 -10.13 5.48
C VAL A 109 -3.14 -9.09 5.51
N ALA A 110 -4.40 -9.48 5.73
CA ALA A 110 -5.55 -8.61 5.47
C ALA A 110 -6.26 -8.06 6.73
N VAL A 111 -6.13 -8.73 7.88
CA VAL A 111 -6.96 -8.44 9.08
C VAL A 111 -6.15 -7.92 10.26
N MET A 112 -4.97 -8.48 10.47
CA MET A 112 -4.14 -8.18 11.63
C MET A 112 -3.74 -6.70 11.64
N GLY A 113 -3.93 -6.04 12.79
CA GLY A 113 -3.36 -4.73 13.05
C GLY A 113 -2.01 -4.82 13.76
N ASN A 114 -1.36 -3.67 13.90
CA ASN A 114 -0.15 -3.55 14.71
C ASN A 114 -0.48 -3.49 16.22
N LEU A 115 0.54 -3.37 17.06
CA LEU A 115 0.36 -3.39 18.52
C LEU A 115 -0.14 -2.05 19.10
N GLU A 116 -0.29 -1.01 18.28
CA GLU A 116 -0.67 0.32 18.72
C GLU A 116 -2.10 0.33 19.29
N GLY A 117 -3.05 -0.37 18.68
CA GLY A 117 -4.42 -0.43 19.19
C GLY A 117 -4.51 -1.02 20.60
N ALA A 118 -3.60 -1.92 20.98
CA ALA A 118 -3.52 -2.42 22.36
C ALA A 118 -2.94 -1.36 23.32
N LEU A 119 -1.96 -0.57 22.85
CA LEU A 119 -1.42 0.56 23.62
C LEU A 119 -2.47 1.65 23.85
N GLU A 120 -3.32 1.93 22.88
CA GLU A 120 -4.43 2.87 23.02
C GLU A 120 -5.41 2.44 24.13
N VAL A 121 -5.76 1.15 24.16
CA VAL A 121 -6.58 0.59 25.24
C VAL A 121 -5.86 0.71 26.58
N MET A 122 -4.57 0.39 26.66
CA MET A 122 -3.79 0.55 27.89
C MET A 122 -3.78 2.00 28.37
N HIS A 123 -3.54 2.95 27.46
CA HIS A 123 -3.47 4.37 27.77
C HIS A 123 -4.82 4.89 28.28
N THR A 124 -5.91 4.64 27.54
CA THR A 124 -7.24 5.14 27.93
C THR A 124 -7.74 4.49 29.23
N ARG A 125 -7.27 3.28 29.58
CA ARG A 125 -7.49 2.62 30.88
C ARG A 125 -6.69 3.25 32.04
N GLY A 126 -5.77 4.16 31.74
CA GLY A 126 -4.88 4.79 32.72
C GLY A 126 -3.73 3.87 33.17
N TRP A 127 -3.34 2.90 32.33
CA TRP A 127 -2.19 2.05 32.59
C TRP A 127 -0.91 2.69 32.03
N GLY A 128 0.23 2.43 32.67
CA GLY A 128 1.52 3.02 32.30
C GLY A 128 1.78 4.38 32.96
N THR A 129 3.05 4.73 33.12
CA THR A 129 3.48 6.02 33.69
C THR A 129 3.63 7.07 32.58
N ALA A 130 3.66 8.37 32.93
CA ALA A 130 3.92 9.44 31.96
C ALA A 130 5.23 9.20 31.18
N ALA A 131 6.31 8.83 31.89
CA ALA A 131 7.60 8.50 31.29
C ALA A 131 7.54 7.30 30.31
N PHE A 132 6.64 6.34 30.53
CA PHE A 132 6.43 5.24 29.58
C PHE A 132 5.79 5.74 28.29
N TRP A 133 4.77 6.58 28.37
CA TRP A 133 4.09 7.13 27.20
C TRP A 133 4.95 8.12 26.42
N GLU A 134 5.77 8.92 27.12
CA GLU A 134 6.84 9.72 26.51
C GLU A 134 7.89 8.86 25.82
N TRP A 135 8.22 7.68 26.37
CA TRP A 135 9.16 6.75 25.74
C TRP A 135 8.57 6.04 24.51
N VAL A 136 7.29 5.67 24.56
CA VAL A 136 6.55 5.08 23.42
C VAL A 136 6.56 6.03 22.23
N ASP A 137 6.36 7.32 22.51
CA ASP A 137 6.46 8.43 21.54
C ASP A 137 5.71 8.17 20.23
N VAL A 138 4.47 7.68 20.35
CA VAL A 138 3.51 7.69 19.24
C VAL A 138 2.75 9.01 19.34
N LYS A 139 2.75 9.77 18.23
CA LYS A 139 2.23 11.13 18.16
C LYS A 139 0.83 11.22 18.75
N ASN A 140 0.61 12.17 19.66
CA ASN A 140 -0.67 12.44 20.35
C ASN A 140 -1.20 11.33 21.29
N VAL A 141 -0.51 10.20 21.50
CA VAL A 141 -0.97 9.18 22.48
C VAL A 141 -0.84 9.71 23.91
N ALA A 142 0.32 10.24 24.28
CA ALA A 142 0.58 10.69 25.66
C ALA A 142 -0.31 11.86 26.11
N SER A 143 -0.83 12.65 25.18
CA SER A 143 -1.75 13.77 25.43
C SER A 143 -3.23 13.39 25.26
N ALA A 144 -3.52 12.15 24.86
CA ALA A 144 -4.90 11.68 24.67
C ALA A 144 -5.67 11.60 26.00
N PRO A 145 -7.00 11.72 25.98
CA PRO A 145 -7.80 11.65 27.20
C PRO A 145 -7.80 10.25 27.82
N VAL A 146 -7.48 10.19 29.12
CA VAL A 146 -7.63 8.99 29.95
C VAL A 146 -9.04 8.95 30.52
N THR A 147 -9.89 8.07 29.99
CA THR A 147 -11.32 8.01 30.32
C THR A 147 -11.69 6.84 31.24
N GLY A 148 -10.80 5.85 31.37
CA GLY A 148 -11.09 4.58 32.02
C GLY A 148 -11.90 3.61 31.16
N ALA A 149 -12.30 3.98 29.94
CA ALA A 149 -13.05 3.10 29.03
C ALA A 149 -12.18 1.96 28.45
N TRP A 150 -12.80 0.95 27.86
CA TRP A 150 -12.09 -0.10 27.09
C TRP A 150 -11.93 0.25 25.61
N ILE A 151 -12.71 1.21 25.12
CA ILE A 151 -12.66 1.70 23.75
C ILE A 151 -12.26 3.17 23.84
N PRO A 152 -11.16 3.58 23.19
CA PRO A 152 -10.77 4.98 23.15
C PRO A 152 -11.89 5.84 22.54
N THR A 153 -12.14 7.01 23.11
CA THR A 153 -13.23 7.91 22.72
C THR A 153 -12.77 9.10 21.89
N ASP A 154 -11.46 9.28 21.72
CA ASP A 154 -10.88 10.37 20.92
C ASP A 154 -11.07 10.10 19.42
N ASN A 155 -11.61 11.06 18.67
CA ASN A 155 -11.99 10.87 17.26
C ASN A 155 -10.87 10.36 16.33
N TRP A 156 -9.60 10.64 16.68
CA TRP A 156 -8.44 10.30 15.86
C TRP A 156 -7.59 9.14 16.40
N TRP A 157 -8.04 8.44 17.45
CA TRP A 157 -7.27 7.34 18.05
C TRP A 157 -6.87 6.27 17.03
N TRP A 158 -7.81 5.85 16.19
CA TRP A 158 -7.61 4.81 15.18
C TRP A 158 -6.61 5.21 14.09
N TRP A 159 -6.34 6.51 13.91
CA TRP A 159 -5.39 7.02 12.93
C TRP A 159 -3.94 6.83 13.38
N ARG A 160 -3.68 6.89 14.69
CA ARG A 160 -2.34 6.79 15.28
C ARG A 160 -1.67 5.45 15.01
N ALA A 161 -2.46 4.39 14.84
CA ALA A 161 -1.96 3.09 14.37
C ALA A 161 -1.25 3.14 13.01
N SER A 162 -1.50 4.14 12.16
CA SER A 162 -0.81 4.33 10.88
C SER A 162 0.31 5.37 10.91
N ARG A 163 0.63 5.88 12.11
CA ARG A 163 1.62 6.94 12.40
C ARG A 163 2.45 6.58 13.63
N VAL A 164 2.87 5.32 13.73
CA VAL A 164 3.62 4.80 14.89
C VAL A 164 5.06 5.30 14.85
N VAL A 165 5.65 5.42 13.66
CA VAL A 165 6.98 6.01 13.49
C VAL A 165 6.89 7.53 13.67
N HIS A 166 7.65 8.05 14.63
CA HIS A 166 7.71 9.49 14.90
C HIS A 166 9.11 10.04 14.61
N ASP A 167 9.24 10.77 13.50
CA ASP A 167 10.48 11.47 13.13
C ASP A 167 10.42 12.93 13.61
N VAL A 168 11.51 13.39 14.24
CA VAL A 168 11.67 14.78 14.67
C VAL A 168 12.99 15.30 14.13
N VAL A 169 12.94 16.35 13.31
CA VAL A 169 14.11 16.99 12.69
C VAL A 169 14.23 18.40 13.21
N LEU A 170 15.34 18.71 13.89
CA LEU A 170 15.60 20.04 14.46
C LEU A 170 14.47 20.54 15.38
N GLY A 171 13.81 19.63 16.10
CA GLY A 171 12.69 19.95 16.99
C GLY A 171 11.34 20.13 16.30
N MET A 172 11.27 19.88 14.98
CA MET A 172 10.02 19.91 14.22
C MET A 172 9.58 18.48 13.90
N ASP A 173 8.31 18.18 14.16
CA ASP A 173 7.70 16.91 13.81
C ASP A 173 7.66 16.76 12.29
N GLN A 174 8.15 15.63 11.81
CA GLN A 174 8.04 15.23 10.42
C GLN A 174 7.05 14.08 10.31
N GLU A 175 6.05 14.26 9.47
CA GLU A 175 5.05 13.22 9.25
C GLU A 175 5.70 11.99 8.57
N VAL A 176 5.44 10.81 9.11
CA VAL A 176 5.84 9.52 8.53
C VAL A 176 4.61 8.63 8.48
N ILE A 177 4.34 8.07 7.31
CA ILE A 177 3.19 7.20 7.07
C ILE A 177 3.67 5.75 7.17
N ASP A 178 3.11 4.98 8.09
CA ASP A 178 3.39 3.54 8.26
C ASP A 178 2.09 2.73 8.35
N GLU A 179 1.33 2.75 7.26
CA GLU A 179 0.10 1.97 7.12
C GLU A 179 0.35 0.45 6.96
N PHE A 180 -0.68 -0.32 7.28
CA PHE A 180 -0.79 -1.75 7.04
C PHE A 180 -2.16 -2.07 6.40
N PRO A 181 -2.32 -3.23 5.72
CA PRO A 181 -3.49 -3.47 4.87
C PRO A 181 -4.85 -3.28 5.56
N PHE A 182 -5.01 -3.76 6.79
CA PHE A 182 -6.28 -3.58 7.50
C PHE A 182 -6.61 -2.11 7.76
N PHE A 183 -5.62 -1.26 8.08
CA PHE A 183 -5.82 0.18 8.20
C PHE A 183 -6.39 0.76 6.91
N SER A 184 -5.77 0.45 5.76
CA SER A 184 -6.22 1.01 4.48
C SER A 184 -7.62 0.49 4.07
N PHE A 185 -7.97 -0.76 4.41
CA PHE A 185 -9.33 -1.28 4.21
C PHE A 185 -10.36 -0.64 5.15
N LEU A 186 -10.01 -0.38 6.41
CA LEU A 186 -10.86 0.34 7.35
C LEU A 186 -11.06 1.80 6.92
N LEU A 187 -9.97 2.43 6.46
CA LEU A 187 -9.98 3.78 5.92
C LEU A 187 -10.95 3.86 4.75
N GLY A 188 -10.89 2.88 3.83
CA GLY A 188 -11.81 2.76 2.70
C GLY A 188 -11.46 3.64 1.51
N ASP A 189 -10.20 4.09 1.43
CA ASP A 189 -9.68 4.81 0.28
C ASP A 189 -9.30 3.76 -0.78
N MET A 190 -9.81 3.92 -2.00
CA MET A 190 -9.55 3.00 -3.11
C MET A 190 -8.21 3.35 -3.77
N HIS A 191 -7.20 3.52 -2.93
CA HIS A 191 -5.92 4.08 -3.30
C HIS A 191 -5.03 3.04 -4.02
N PRO A 192 -4.03 3.46 -4.81
CA PRO A 192 -3.24 2.57 -5.66
C PRO A 192 -2.55 1.40 -4.96
N HIS A 193 -2.07 1.56 -3.73
CA HIS A 193 -1.45 0.45 -2.97
C HIS A 193 -2.47 -0.59 -2.51
N VAL A 194 -3.73 -0.20 -2.30
CA VAL A 194 -4.84 -1.12 -1.99
C VAL A 194 -5.26 -1.86 -3.26
N LEU A 195 -5.39 -1.13 -4.38
CA LEU A 195 -5.69 -1.69 -5.70
C LEU A 195 -4.61 -2.69 -6.16
N ALA A 196 -3.35 -2.44 -5.82
CA ALA A 196 -2.23 -3.33 -6.16
C ALA A 196 -2.17 -4.62 -5.32
N LEU A 197 -2.76 -4.65 -4.13
CA LEU A 197 -2.56 -5.74 -3.15
C LEU A 197 -2.95 -7.15 -3.69
N PRO A 198 -4.06 -7.34 -4.43
CA PRO A 198 -4.34 -8.62 -5.08
C PRO A 198 -3.28 -9.04 -6.10
N PHE A 199 -2.75 -8.09 -6.87
CA PHE A 199 -1.70 -8.34 -7.86
C PHE A 199 -0.36 -8.65 -7.22
N VAL A 200 -0.05 -8.02 -6.09
CA VAL A 200 1.11 -8.34 -5.25
C VAL A 200 1.07 -9.82 -4.84
N LEU A 201 -0.06 -10.28 -4.34
CA LEU A 201 -0.22 -11.67 -3.91
C LEU A 201 -0.23 -12.65 -5.09
N LEU A 202 -0.80 -12.26 -6.23
CA LEU A 202 -0.70 -13.02 -7.47
C LEU A 202 0.75 -13.13 -7.95
N ALA A 203 1.51 -12.04 -7.95
CA ALA A 203 2.92 -12.01 -8.33
C ALA A 203 3.77 -12.92 -7.42
N LEU A 204 3.52 -12.91 -6.11
CA LEU A 204 4.13 -13.85 -5.17
C LEU A 204 3.76 -15.31 -5.48
N GLY A 205 2.50 -15.56 -5.85
CA GLY A 205 2.03 -16.89 -6.25
C GLY A 205 2.70 -17.40 -7.53
N LEU A 206 2.87 -16.51 -8.52
CA LEU A 206 3.58 -16.80 -9.75
C LEU A 206 5.08 -17.01 -9.51
N ALA A 207 5.71 -16.17 -8.67
CA ALA A 207 7.11 -16.35 -8.27
C ALA A 207 7.32 -17.69 -7.53
N LEU A 208 6.37 -18.10 -6.67
CA LEU A 208 6.39 -19.40 -6.01
C LEU A 208 6.23 -20.55 -7.02
N ASN A 209 5.37 -20.39 -8.03
CA ASN A 209 5.21 -21.36 -9.10
C ASN A 209 6.50 -21.55 -9.90
N VAL A 210 7.12 -20.44 -10.30
CA VAL A 210 8.42 -20.42 -10.99
C VAL A 210 9.50 -21.08 -10.13
N PHE A 211 9.57 -20.72 -8.85
CA PHE A 211 10.52 -21.28 -7.88
C PHE A 211 10.40 -22.81 -7.74
N TRP A 212 9.18 -23.34 -7.79
CA TRP A 212 8.92 -24.77 -7.68
C TRP A 212 8.95 -25.54 -9.00
N SER A 213 8.91 -24.84 -10.13
CA SER A 213 8.93 -25.43 -11.46
C SER A 213 10.11 -26.36 -11.64
N THR A 214 9.89 -27.55 -12.19
CA THR A 214 10.94 -28.53 -12.54
C THR A 214 11.37 -28.43 -13.99
N ARG A 215 10.87 -27.43 -14.73
CA ARG A 215 11.15 -27.20 -16.14
C ARG A 215 11.35 -25.72 -16.42
N GLU A 216 11.99 -25.45 -17.56
CA GLU A 216 12.13 -24.11 -18.09
C GLU A 216 10.77 -23.43 -18.30
N ILE A 217 10.78 -22.10 -18.20
CA ILE A 217 9.59 -21.28 -18.38
C ILE A 217 9.21 -21.21 -19.85
N ARG A 218 7.92 -21.34 -20.14
CA ARG A 218 7.39 -21.20 -21.49
C ARG A 218 7.10 -19.74 -21.80
N TRP A 219 7.04 -19.37 -23.07
CA TRP A 219 6.74 -17.99 -23.48
C TRP A 219 5.39 -17.49 -22.94
N VAL A 220 4.36 -18.35 -22.84
CA VAL A 220 3.06 -17.97 -22.27
C VAL A 220 3.19 -17.61 -20.79
N GLU A 221 3.99 -18.36 -20.03
CA GLU A 221 4.25 -18.07 -18.62
C GLU A 221 5.05 -16.78 -18.46
N MET A 222 6.01 -16.54 -19.36
CA MET A 222 6.73 -15.28 -19.43
C MET A 222 5.78 -14.10 -19.73
N LEU A 223 4.83 -14.27 -20.65
CA LEU A 223 3.82 -13.25 -20.94
C LEU A 223 2.91 -13.00 -19.74
N VAL A 224 2.45 -14.04 -19.05
CA VAL A 224 1.62 -13.89 -17.82
C VAL A 224 2.40 -13.16 -16.73
N LEU A 225 3.68 -13.48 -16.54
CA LEU A 225 4.56 -12.73 -15.62
C LEU A 225 4.71 -11.27 -16.06
N GLY A 226 4.91 -11.01 -17.35
CA GLY A 226 5.03 -9.66 -17.90
C GLY A 226 3.77 -8.83 -17.73
N VAL A 227 2.58 -9.41 -17.96
CA VAL A 227 1.29 -8.75 -17.71
C VAL A 227 1.11 -8.49 -16.21
N CYS A 228 1.35 -9.47 -15.34
CA CYS A 228 1.14 -9.30 -13.91
C CYS A 228 2.12 -8.31 -13.27
N LEU A 229 3.42 -8.46 -13.53
CA LEU A 229 4.46 -7.60 -12.95
C LEU A 229 4.48 -6.23 -13.61
N GLY A 230 4.31 -6.14 -14.94
CA GLY A 230 4.15 -4.86 -15.63
C GLY A 230 2.92 -4.10 -15.14
N GLY A 231 1.82 -4.81 -14.89
CA GLY A 231 0.61 -4.26 -14.31
C GLY A 231 0.84 -3.68 -12.92
N LEU A 232 1.71 -4.26 -12.09
CA LEU A 232 2.11 -3.66 -10.81
C LEU A 232 2.79 -2.31 -11.00
N GLY A 233 3.60 -2.13 -12.05
CA GLY A 233 4.20 -0.84 -12.38
C GLY A 233 3.17 0.25 -12.64
N PHE A 234 2.05 -0.11 -13.25
CA PHE A 234 0.96 0.82 -13.55
C PHE A 234 -0.03 0.99 -12.37
N LEU A 235 -0.27 -0.08 -11.60
CA LEU A 235 -1.07 -0.03 -10.38
C LEU A 235 -0.40 0.78 -9.29
N ASN A 236 0.91 0.60 -9.08
CA ASN A 236 1.70 1.29 -8.08
C ASN A 236 3.19 1.07 -8.41
N SER A 237 3.82 2.07 -9.06
CA SER A 237 5.19 1.95 -9.59
C SER A 237 6.25 1.44 -8.61
N TRP A 238 6.05 1.63 -7.31
CA TRP A 238 6.95 1.18 -6.25
C TRP A 238 7.00 -0.35 -6.11
N ASP A 239 5.94 -1.04 -6.49
CA ASP A 239 5.79 -2.49 -6.30
C ASP A 239 6.54 -3.28 -7.37
N LEU A 240 6.58 -2.79 -8.62
CA LEU A 240 7.26 -3.44 -9.74
C LEU A 240 8.70 -3.88 -9.40
N PRO A 241 9.62 -3.02 -8.93
CA PRO A 241 11.00 -3.44 -8.67
C PRO A 241 11.11 -4.50 -7.57
N ILE A 242 10.22 -4.46 -6.56
CA ILE A 242 10.21 -5.41 -5.44
C ILE A 242 9.82 -6.81 -5.92
N TYR A 243 8.69 -6.92 -6.62
CA TYR A 243 8.16 -8.22 -7.05
C TYR A 243 8.90 -8.78 -8.27
N LEU A 244 9.43 -7.92 -9.13
CA LEU A 244 10.37 -8.33 -10.17
C LEU A 244 11.63 -8.94 -9.55
N PHE A 245 12.22 -8.31 -8.53
CA PHE A 245 13.39 -8.86 -7.84
C PHE A 245 13.09 -10.23 -7.23
N ILE A 246 11.97 -10.38 -6.51
CA ILE A 246 11.56 -11.67 -5.93
C ILE A 246 11.41 -12.73 -7.03
N CYS A 247 10.76 -12.39 -8.14
CA CYS A 247 10.55 -13.32 -9.26
C CYS A 247 11.86 -13.75 -9.93
N VAL A 248 12.77 -12.80 -10.19
CA VAL A 248 14.08 -13.08 -10.79
C VAL A 248 14.93 -13.94 -9.86
N VAL A 249 14.96 -13.65 -8.56
CA VAL A 249 15.70 -14.48 -7.59
C VAL A 249 15.08 -15.87 -7.45
N ALA A 250 13.74 -15.97 -7.44
CA ALA A 250 13.03 -17.24 -7.45
C ALA A 250 13.38 -18.09 -8.68
N TYR A 251 13.40 -17.48 -9.88
CA TYR A 251 13.83 -18.15 -11.10
C TYR A 251 15.31 -18.56 -11.05
N ALA A 252 16.18 -17.66 -10.58
CA ALA A 252 17.60 -17.92 -10.46
C ALA A 252 17.91 -19.13 -9.57
N LEU A 253 17.18 -19.28 -8.46
CA LEU A 253 17.27 -20.45 -7.58
C LEU A 253 16.70 -21.73 -8.23
N ALA A 254 15.63 -21.61 -9.04
CA ALA A 254 15.09 -22.73 -9.80
C ALA A 254 16.07 -23.22 -10.87
N VAL A 255 16.68 -22.32 -11.64
CA VAL A 255 17.71 -22.65 -12.64
C VAL A 255 18.94 -23.26 -12.00
N TYR A 256 19.38 -22.71 -10.86
CA TYR A 256 20.51 -23.27 -10.09
C TYR A 256 20.23 -24.74 -9.72
N ARG A 257 18.98 -25.07 -9.37
CA ARG A 257 18.58 -26.46 -9.07
C ARG A 257 18.70 -27.39 -10.28
N TRP A 258 18.34 -26.92 -11.47
CA TRP A 258 18.33 -27.76 -12.68
C TRP A 258 19.74 -27.93 -13.26
N ASN A 259 20.50 -26.84 -13.34
CA ASN A 259 21.72 -26.75 -14.14
C ASN A 259 23.02 -26.71 -13.30
N GLY A 260 22.89 -26.71 -11.96
CA GLY A 260 24.04 -26.62 -11.05
C GLY A 260 24.60 -25.20 -10.92
N PRO A 261 25.76 -25.05 -10.24
CA PRO A 261 26.19 -23.77 -9.69
C PRO A 261 26.81 -22.80 -10.71
N LEU A 262 26.30 -21.56 -10.74
CA LEU A 262 26.93 -20.33 -11.25
C LEU A 262 27.77 -20.48 -12.53
N THR A 263 27.31 -21.31 -13.46
CA THR A 263 27.96 -21.50 -14.77
C THR A 263 27.65 -20.31 -15.68
N ARG A 264 28.41 -20.16 -16.78
CA ARG A 264 28.07 -19.20 -17.84
C ARG A 264 26.63 -19.41 -18.33
N ARG A 265 26.19 -20.68 -18.42
CA ARG A 265 24.83 -21.06 -18.79
C ARG A 265 23.78 -20.52 -17.81
N TRP A 266 24.02 -20.69 -16.50
CA TRP A 266 23.14 -20.13 -15.47
C TRP A 266 23.01 -18.61 -15.61
N LEU A 267 24.14 -17.90 -15.78
CA LEU A 267 24.15 -16.45 -15.92
C LEU A 267 23.40 -16.00 -17.18
N THR A 268 23.59 -16.70 -18.31
CA THR A 268 22.89 -16.38 -19.55
C THR A 268 21.39 -16.65 -19.46
N GLU A 269 20.96 -17.74 -18.83
CA GLU A 269 19.54 -18.08 -18.71
C GLU A 269 18.81 -17.12 -17.76
N VAL A 270 19.41 -16.80 -16.60
CA VAL A 270 18.84 -15.84 -15.64
C VAL A 270 18.86 -14.42 -16.22
N GLY A 271 19.96 -14.03 -16.88
CA GLY A 271 20.07 -12.73 -17.55
C GLY A 271 19.05 -12.57 -18.67
N TYR A 272 18.90 -13.58 -19.53
CA TYR A 272 17.89 -13.60 -20.59
C TYR A 272 16.47 -13.50 -20.01
N PHE A 273 16.17 -14.30 -18.99
CA PHE A 273 14.87 -14.23 -18.30
C PHE A 273 14.59 -12.82 -17.75
N ALA A 274 15.55 -12.23 -17.03
CA ALA A 274 15.38 -10.90 -16.44
C ALA A 274 15.18 -9.81 -17.51
N VAL A 275 16.01 -9.81 -18.56
CA VAL A 275 15.93 -8.81 -19.64
C VAL A 275 14.60 -8.93 -20.40
N VAL A 276 14.19 -10.14 -20.77
CA VAL A 276 12.92 -10.35 -21.48
C VAL A 276 11.75 -9.96 -20.60
N LEU A 277 11.76 -10.33 -19.31
CA LEU A 277 10.69 -9.99 -18.39
C LEU A 277 10.58 -8.48 -18.16
N ILE A 278 11.71 -7.79 -17.97
CA ILE A 278 11.75 -6.32 -17.88
C ILE A 278 11.20 -5.70 -19.17
N GLY A 279 11.66 -6.19 -20.33
CA GLY A 279 11.17 -5.75 -21.63
C GLY A 279 9.66 -5.88 -21.76
N LEU A 280 9.08 -7.01 -21.33
CA LEU A 280 7.63 -7.21 -21.34
C LEU A 280 6.90 -6.27 -20.36
N CYS A 281 7.42 -6.08 -19.15
CA CYS A 281 6.83 -5.16 -18.17
C CYS A 281 6.74 -3.72 -18.70
N LEU A 282 7.73 -3.30 -19.51
CA LEU A 282 7.77 -1.98 -20.12
C LEU A 282 6.92 -1.90 -21.41
N VAL A 283 7.08 -2.86 -22.33
CA VAL A 283 6.44 -2.81 -23.65
C VAL A 283 4.92 -2.98 -23.57
N LEU A 284 4.42 -3.90 -22.72
CA LEU A 284 2.98 -4.14 -22.60
C LEU A 284 2.22 -2.94 -22.00
N TYR A 285 2.92 -2.06 -21.31
CA TYR A 285 2.38 -0.87 -20.64
C TYR A 285 3.01 0.42 -21.17
N LEU A 286 3.59 0.38 -22.38
CA LEU A 286 4.32 1.50 -22.98
C LEU A 286 3.51 2.80 -23.04
N PRO A 287 2.21 2.79 -23.41
CA PRO A 287 1.41 4.02 -23.41
C PRO A 287 1.40 4.73 -22.06
N PHE A 288 1.27 3.95 -20.96
CA PHE A 288 1.33 4.50 -19.61
C PHE A 288 2.70 5.13 -19.33
N TRP A 289 3.80 4.40 -19.56
CA TRP A 289 5.15 4.90 -19.27
C TRP A 289 5.51 6.17 -20.03
N ILE A 290 4.99 6.34 -21.25
CA ILE A 290 5.21 7.56 -22.05
C ILE A 290 4.36 8.73 -21.53
N SER A 291 3.12 8.47 -21.11
CA SER A 291 2.20 9.51 -20.62
C SER A 291 2.42 9.90 -19.16
N PHE A 292 3.02 9.02 -18.36
CA PHE A 292 3.12 9.17 -16.92
C PHE A 292 4.11 10.27 -16.54
N ARG A 293 3.64 11.26 -15.78
CA ARG A 293 4.49 12.24 -15.11
C ARG A 293 4.53 11.92 -13.62
N SER A 294 5.69 12.13 -13.00
CA SER A 294 5.93 11.79 -11.59
C SER A 294 6.70 12.90 -10.90
N GLN A 295 6.36 13.11 -9.63
CA GLN A 295 7.13 13.96 -8.69
C GLN A 295 8.49 13.37 -8.26
N ALA A 296 8.85 12.15 -8.69
CA ALA A 296 10.07 11.48 -8.25
C ALA A 296 11.34 12.28 -8.62
N GLY A 297 12.02 12.81 -7.60
CA GLY A 297 13.23 13.65 -7.73
C GLY A 297 14.55 12.88 -7.56
N GLY A 298 14.54 11.55 -7.63
CA GLY A 298 15.72 10.69 -7.42
C GLY A 298 15.97 10.31 -5.95
N VAL A 299 17.06 9.57 -5.69
CA VAL A 299 17.36 8.99 -4.36
C VAL A 299 18.23 9.93 -3.52
N ALA A 300 17.87 10.14 -2.26
CA ALA A 300 18.61 10.93 -1.28
C ALA A 300 18.90 10.16 0.02
N PRO A 301 19.96 10.52 0.77
CA PRO A 301 20.32 9.85 2.01
C PRO A 301 19.49 10.32 3.21
N VAL A 302 19.19 9.41 4.13
CA VAL A 302 18.58 9.72 5.44
C VAL A 302 19.69 9.98 6.47
N LEU A 303 19.90 11.26 6.79
CA LEU A 303 21.02 11.70 7.63
C LEU A 303 20.66 11.96 9.09
N LEU A 304 19.48 12.55 9.34
CA LEU A 304 19.17 13.16 10.65
C LEU A 304 18.27 12.31 11.55
N VAL A 305 17.55 11.33 10.99
CA VAL A 305 16.54 10.53 11.71
C VAL A 305 16.77 9.04 11.51
N LYS A 306 16.37 8.24 12.50
CA LYS A 306 16.36 6.77 12.47
C LYS A 306 15.16 6.27 13.26
N THR A 307 14.50 5.23 12.76
CA THR A 307 13.36 4.63 13.43
C THR A 307 13.79 4.00 14.75
N ARG A 308 13.04 4.27 15.82
CA ARG A 308 13.32 3.70 17.14
C ARG A 308 12.89 2.24 17.16
N LEU A 309 13.67 1.40 17.86
CA LEU A 309 13.39 -0.04 17.92
C LEU A 309 11.99 -0.35 18.49
N HIS A 310 11.54 0.36 19.53
CA HIS A 310 10.22 0.10 20.10
C HIS A 310 9.09 0.46 19.14
N GLN A 311 9.15 1.58 18.41
CA GLN A 311 8.17 1.94 17.38
C GLN A 311 8.13 0.89 16.25
N TYR A 312 9.31 0.42 15.80
CA TYR A 312 9.39 -0.70 14.85
C TYR A 312 8.76 -1.98 15.39
N LEU A 313 8.92 -2.28 16.69
CA LEU A 313 8.30 -3.43 17.33
C LEU A 313 6.80 -3.22 17.60
N ILE A 314 6.31 -1.99 17.76
CA ILE A 314 4.88 -1.71 17.80
C ILE A 314 4.29 -2.04 16.43
N MET A 315 4.94 -1.61 15.35
CA MET A 315 4.52 -1.88 13.97
C MET A 315 4.61 -3.37 13.61
N PHE A 316 5.79 -3.98 13.71
CA PHE A 316 6.05 -5.34 13.20
C PHE A 316 6.23 -6.42 14.28
N GLY A 317 6.08 -6.11 15.57
CA GLY A 317 6.50 -6.97 16.68
C GLY A 317 5.91 -8.37 16.64
N ALA A 318 4.64 -8.50 16.23
CA ALA A 318 4.00 -9.79 16.04
C ALA A 318 4.73 -10.66 15.01
N PHE A 319 5.13 -10.10 13.87
CA PHE A 319 5.88 -10.84 12.85
C PHE A 319 7.32 -11.07 13.28
N ILE A 320 7.98 -10.06 13.88
CA ILE A 320 9.37 -10.16 14.34
C ILE A 320 9.54 -11.25 15.39
N TYR A 321 8.55 -11.46 16.27
CA TYR A 321 8.53 -12.56 17.23
C TYR A 321 8.72 -13.94 16.56
N VAL A 322 8.14 -14.15 15.37
CA VAL A 322 8.25 -15.40 14.61
C VAL A 322 9.46 -15.40 13.68
N VAL A 323 9.78 -14.25 13.08
CA VAL A 323 10.88 -14.09 12.12
C VAL A 323 12.24 -14.36 12.78
N ILE A 324 12.46 -13.89 14.00
CA ILE A 324 13.71 -14.13 14.75
C ILE A 324 13.99 -15.65 14.83
N PRO A 325 13.16 -16.48 15.50
CA PRO A 325 13.41 -17.91 15.61
C PRO A 325 13.36 -18.64 14.25
N LEU A 326 12.64 -18.11 13.26
CA LEU A 326 12.63 -18.66 11.90
C LEU A 326 13.98 -18.52 11.21
N VAL A 327 14.60 -17.34 11.28
CA VAL A 327 15.95 -17.10 10.72
C VAL A 327 16.99 -17.94 11.45
N PHE A 328 16.93 -17.99 12.79
CA PHE A 328 17.81 -18.86 13.58
C PHE A 328 17.64 -20.35 13.21
N TYR A 329 16.39 -20.82 13.08
CA TYR A 329 16.11 -22.19 12.66
C TYR A 329 16.62 -22.48 11.25
N ALA A 330 16.45 -21.55 10.31
CA ALA A 330 16.93 -21.69 8.94
C ALA A 330 18.46 -21.77 8.90
N LEU A 331 19.15 -20.91 9.65
CA LEU A 331 20.61 -20.91 9.79
C LEU A 331 21.11 -22.20 10.44
N TRP A 332 20.52 -22.60 11.56
CA TRP A 332 20.89 -23.84 12.26
C TRP A 332 20.71 -25.08 11.38
N ARG A 333 19.61 -25.16 10.63
CA ARG A 333 19.39 -26.24 9.65
C ARG A 333 20.45 -26.22 8.56
N ALA A 334 20.75 -25.05 8.01
CA ALA A 334 21.72 -24.90 6.94
C ALA A 334 23.13 -25.30 7.38
N MET A 335 23.56 -24.90 8.59
CA MET A 335 24.85 -25.27 9.17
C MET A 335 24.96 -26.78 9.46
N ARG A 336 23.88 -27.42 9.92
CA ARG A 336 23.84 -28.87 10.11
C ARG A 336 23.92 -29.63 8.79
N ALA A 337 23.20 -29.16 7.77
CA ALA A 337 23.18 -29.81 6.45
C ALA A 337 24.52 -29.71 5.71
N SER A 338 25.32 -28.67 5.97
CA SER A 338 26.63 -28.47 5.38
C SER A 338 27.78 -29.22 6.10
N GLY A 339 27.46 -30.05 7.09
CA GLY A 339 28.43 -30.87 7.82
C GLY A 339 29.48 -30.04 8.57
N VAL A 340 29.22 -28.76 8.89
CA VAL A 340 30.14 -27.88 9.64
C VAL A 340 30.60 -28.54 10.96
N THR A 341 29.79 -29.44 11.49
CA THR A 341 30.05 -30.25 12.69
C THR A 341 30.87 -31.52 12.45
N GLU A 342 31.18 -31.89 11.21
CA GLU A 342 32.00 -33.04 10.83
C GLU A 342 33.45 -32.62 10.49
N PRO A 343 34.46 -33.48 10.76
CA PRO A 343 35.87 -33.18 10.50
C PRO A 343 36.07 -32.82 9.01
N PRO A 344 36.78 -31.70 8.71
CA PRO A 344 36.69 -31.10 7.39
C PRO A 344 37.51 -31.87 6.35
N GLU A 345 36.87 -32.30 5.27
CA GLU A 345 37.57 -32.52 4.00
C GLU A 345 38.15 -31.19 3.49
N ARG A 346 39.35 -31.19 2.86
CA ARG A 346 40.04 -29.98 2.38
C ARG A 346 39.18 -29.04 1.53
N ARG A 347 38.18 -29.56 0.79
CA ARG A 347 37.30 -28.77 -0.09
C ARG A 347 36.20 -27.97 0.63
N ALA A 348 35.86 -28.30 1.88
CA ALA A 348 34.82 -27.61 2.64
C ALA A 348 35.37 -26.51 3.58
N GLN A 349 36.69 -26.37 3.72
CA GLN A 349 37.31 -25.45 4.70
C GLN A 349 37.12 -23.97 4.34
N LEU A 350 37.36 -23.57 3.10
CA LEU A 350 37.26 -22.17 2.65
C LEU A 350 35.85 -21.54 2.81
N PRO A 351 34.74 -22.19 2.42
CA PRO A 351 33.41 -21.62 2.66
C PRO A 351 33.02 -21.57 4.14
N ARG A 352 33.54 -22.49 4.97
CA ARG A 352 33.33 -22.48 6.42
C ARG A 352 34.04 -21.30 7.06
N THR A 353 35.32 -21.07 6.74
CA THR A 353 36.08 -19.94 7.26
C THR A 353 35.49 -18.61 6.79
N LEU A 354 35.13 -18.49 5.50
CA LEU A 354 34.47 -17.29 4.99
C LEU A 354 33.15 -17.00 5.72
N SER A 355 32.31 -18.03 5.92
CA SER A 355 31.04 -17.85 6.65
C SER A 355 31.27 -17.48 8.12
N ALA A 356 32.27 -18.07 8.78
CA ALA A 356 32.62 -17.70 10.15
C ALA A 356 33.09 -16.24 10.25
N VAL A 357 33.92 -15.78 9.30
CA VAL A 357 34.34 -14.37 9.21
C VAL A 357 33.15 -13.45 8.99
N VAL A 358 32.23 -13.80 8.07
CA VAL A 358 31.01 -13.01 7.83
C VAL A 358 30.11 -13.00 9.07
N VAL A 359 29.96 -14.12 9.78
CA VAL A 359 29.20 -14.16 11.04
C VAL A 359 29.82 -13.22 12.08
N ILE A 360 31.14 -13.29 12.28
CA ILE A 360 31.85 -12.40 13.21
C ILE A 360 31.64 -10.95 12.80
N LEU A 361 31.80 -10.63 11.51
CA LEU A 361 31.59 -9.27 11.00
C LEU A 361 30.16 -8.77 11.23
N VAL A 362 29.16 -9.60 10.95
CA VAL A 362 27.74 -9.28 11.18
C VAL A 362 27.49 -9.03 12.66
N VAL A 363 27.99 -9.90 13.55
CA VAL A 363 27.83 -9.74 15.00
C VAL A 363 28.53 -8.47 15.49
N VAL A 364 29.77 -8.24 15.07
CA VAL A 364 30.54 -7.04 15.43
C VAL A 364 29.82 -5.79 14.93
N LEU A 365 29.39 -5.75 13.67
CA LEU A 365 28.66 -4.62 13.11
C LEU A 365 27.34 -4.37 13.87
N SER A 366 26.58 -5.41 14.19
CA SER A 366 25.37 -5.29 15.00
C SER A 366 25.64 -4.74 16.40
N LEU A 367 26.71 -5.19 17.06
CA LEU A 367 27.13 -4.69 18.37
C LEU A 367 27.61 -3.23 18.29
N LEU A 368 28.34 -2.86 17.25
CA LEU A 368 28.76 -1.48 17.00
C LEU A 368 27.54 -0.56 16.79
N MET A 369 26.55 -0.99 16.02
CA MET A 369 25.30 -0.25 15.84
C MET A 369 24.55 -0.09 17.17
N ALA A 370 24.49 -1.13 18.00
CA ALA A 370 23.90 -1.05 19.33
C ALA A 370 24.67 -0.09 20.26
N LEU A 371 26.01 -0.04 20.16
CA LEU A 371 26.86 0.86 20.94
C LEU A 371 26.57 2.33 20.63
N VAL A 372 26.31 2.66 19.36
CA VAL A 372 25.90 4.02 18.93
C VAL A 372 24.39 4.24 19.01
N ARG A 373 23.66 3.40 19.77
CA ARG A 373 22.21 3.46 20.02
C ARG A 373 21.32 3.27 18.77
N LEU A 374 21.87 2.74 17.69
CA LEU A 374 21.14 2.34 16.48
C LEU A 374 20.63 0.89 16.61
N TYR A 375 19.82 0.63 17.64
CA TYR A 375 19.39 -0.73 18.00
C TYR A 375 18.61 -1.44 16.89
N LEU A 376 17.72 -0.72 16.19
CA LEU A 376 16.97 -1.27 15.06
C LEU A 376 17.91 -1.71 13.93
N VAL A 377 18.81 -0.82 13.52
CA VAL A 377 19.81 -1.12 12.48
C VAL A 377 20.65 -2.33 12.87
N GLY A 378 21.11 -2.39 14.13
CA GLY A 378 21.88 -3.53 14.65
C GLY A 378 21.11 -4.85 14.58
N LEU A 379 19.82 -4.84 14.96
CA LEU A 379 18.93 -6.00 14.85
C LEU A 379 18.73 -6.42 13.38
N LEU A 380 18.46 -5.49 12.48
CA LEU A 380 18.24 -5.77 11.06
C LEU A 380 19.50 -6.33 10.40
N VAL A 381 20.69 -5.75 10.66
CA VAL A 381 21.99 -6.28 10.19
C VAL A 381 22.16 -7.72 10.64
N LEU A 382 21.85 -8.03 11.90
CA LEU A 382 21.98 -9.38 12.44
C LEU A 382 21.06 -10.36 11.71
N LEU A 383 19.76 -10.03 11.59
CA LEU A 383 18.77 -10.90 10.97
C LEU A 383 19.01 -11.10 9.47
N ILE A 384 19.31 -10.01 8.75
CA ILE A 384 19.64 -10.06 7.31
C ILE A 384 20.91 -10.88 7.10
N GLY A 385 21.97 -10.61 7.88
CA GLY A 385 23.23 -11.35 7.79
C GLY A 385 23.06 -12.84 8.05
N MET A 386 22.38 -13.21 9.15
CA MET A 386 22.08 -14.61 9.45
C MET A 386 21.22 -15.29 8.38
N GLY A 387 20.20 -14.61 7.86
CA GLY A 387 19.36 -15.13 6.80
C GLY A 387 20.11 -15.29 5.48
N ALA A 388 20.98 -14.35 5.12
CA ALA A 388 21.82 -14.43 3.94
C ALA A 388 22.82 -15.59 4.03
N ILE A 389 23.44 -15.79 5.20
CA ILE A 389 24.30 -16.95 5.47
C ILE A 389 23.49 -18.25 5.38
N ALA A 390 22.28 -18.29 5.97
CA ALA A 390 21.40 -19.45 5.89
C ALA A 390 21.03 -19.79 4.43
N LEU A 391 20.74 -18.78 3.61
CA LEU A 391 20.45 -18.95 2.19
C LEU A 391 21.69 -19.44 1.43
N PHE A 392 22.86 -18.85 1.66
CA PHE A 392 24.13 -19.26 1.08
C PHE A 392 24.44 -20.74 1.35
N TRP A 393 24.29 -21.19 2.59
CA TRP A 393 24.51 -22.59 2.96
C TRP A 393 23.44 -23.54 2.44
N ARG A 394 22.23 -23.06 2.11
CA ARG A 394 21.18 -23.83 1.45
C ARG A 394 21.35 -23.95 -0.06
N VAL A 395 22.10 -23.05 -0.67
CA VAL A 395 22.47 -23.08 -2.10
C VAL A 395 23.62 -24.07 -2.35
N ARG A 396 24.47 -24.31 -1.34
CA ARG A 396 25.62 -25.23 -1.42
C ARG A 396 25.40 -26.74 -1.20
N PRO A 397 24.31 -27.28 -0.61
CA PRO A 397 24.18 -28.72 -0.40
C PRO A 397 23.91 -29.45 -1.71
N SER A 398 24.51 -30.63 -1.87
CA SER A 398 24.38 -31.54 -3.01
C SER A 398 22.99 -32.19 -3.17
N ARG A 399 21.94 -31.72 -2.46
CA ARG A 399 20.56 -32.23 -2.55
C ARG A 399 19.64 -31.17 -3.18
N PRO A 400 19.34 -31.28 -4.49
CA PRO A 400 18.49 -30.34 -5.23
C PRO A 400 17.10 -30.08 -4.62
N SER A 401 16.58 -31.01 -3.81
CA SER A 401 15.23 -30.93 -3.23
C SER A 401 15.10 -29.94 -2.06
N GLU A 402 16.18 -29.60 -1.36
CA GLU A 402 16.14 -28.65 -0.23
C GLU A 402 16.19 -27.18 -0.68
N LEU A 403 16.82 -26.93 -1.83
CA LEU A 403 16.97 -25.58 -2.39
C LEU A 403 15.61 -24.95 -2.69
N THR A 404 14.74 -25.66 -3.41
CA THR A 404 13.40 -25.19 -3.75
C THR A 404 12.33 -25.59 -2.73
N SER A 405 12.71 -25.64 -1.44
CA SER A 405 11.77 -25.93 -0.35
C SER A 405 10.93 -24.71 0.03
N SER A 406 9.75 -24.92 0.61
CA SER A 406 8.90 -23.83 1.12
C SER A 406 9.67 -22.92 2.08
N THR A 407 10.56 -23.48 2.91
CA THR A 407 11.38 -22.70 3.85
C THR A 407 12.36 -21.77 3.13
N THR A 408 12.92 -22.17 1.99
CA THR A 408 13.84 -21.30 1.24
C THR A 408 13.10 -20.14 0.59
N PHE A 409 11.92 -20.38 0.02
CA PHE A 409 11.08 -19.30 -0.52
C PHE A 409 10.67 -18.33 0.59
N VAL A 410 10.23 -18.84 1.73
CA VAL A 410 9.87 -18.00 2.89
C VAL A 410 11.08 -17.22 3.43
N LEU A 411 12.27 -17.81 3.42
CA LEU A 411 13.49 -17.09 3.79
C LEU A 411 13.80 -15.95 2.80
N LEU A 412 13.55 -16.14 1.50
CA LEU A 412 13.63 -15.07 0.50
C LEU A 412 12.65 -13.94 0.82
N LEU A 413 11.38 -14.26 1.07
CA LEU A 413 10.38 -13.24 1.44
C LEU A 413 10.76 -12.49 2.72
N THR A 414 11.24 -13.22 3.74
CA THR A 414 11.72 -12.63 5.00
C THR A 414 12.89 -11.68 4.76
N LEU A 415 13.89 -12.08 3.96
CA LEU A 415 15.04 -11.24 3.66
C LEU A 415 14.64 -9.99 2.89
N VAL A 416 13.76 -10.10 1.90
CA VAL A 416 13.27 -8.94 1.15
C VAL A 416 12.47 -8.01 2.07
N GLY A 417 11.56 -8.53 2.89
CA GLY A 417 10.81 -7.73 3.87
C GLY A 417 11.72 -6.97 4.84
N LEU A 418 12.76 -7.64 5.39
CA LEU A 418 13.74 -6.98 6.26
C LEU A 418 14.63 -5.97 5.52
N LEU A 419 14.98 -6.23 4.26
CA LEU A 419 15.76 -5.29 3.44
C LEU A 419 14.97 -4.03 3.10
N LEU A 420 13.66 -4.15 2.84
CA LEU A 420 12.77 -3.01 2.63
C LEU A 420 12.77 -2.11 3.88
N THR A 421 12.52 -2.68 5.06
CA THR A 421 12.52 -1.90 6.31
C THR A 421 13.92 -1.39 6.70
N PHE A 422 14.98 -2.07 6.31
CA PHE A 422 16.34 -1.61 6.50
C PHE A 422 16.69 -0.43 5.58
N SER A 423 16.26 -0.47 4.32
CA SER A 423 16.66 0.53 3.31
C SER A 423 16.18 1.94 3.63
N VAL A 424 14.97 2.08 4.20
CA VAL A 424 14.37 3.37 4.58
C VAL A 424 15.07 4.06 5.74
N GLU A 425 15.95 3.34 6.43
CA GLU A 425 16.83 3.94 7.44
C GLU A 425 17.99 4.69 6.79
N PHE A 426 18.32 4.47 5.52
CA PHE A 426 19.52 5.04 4.89
C PHE A 426 19.24 5.87 3.66
N VAL A 427 18.20 5.53 2.90
CA VAL A 427 17.85 6.21 1.65
C VAL A 427 16.35 6.40 1.54
N TYR A 428 15.95 7.46 0.86
CA TYR A 428 14.56 7.72 0.48
C TYR A 428 14.51 8.23 -0.96
N LEU A 429 13.37 8.03 -1.62
CA LEU A 429 13.09 8.69 -2.90
C LEU A 429 12.56 10.09 -2.60
N ARG A 430 13.20 11.11 -3.16
CA ARG A 430 12.75 12.49 -3.03
C ARG A 430 11.45 12.68 -3.80
N ASP A 431 10.55 13.40 -3.19
CA ASP A 431 9.27 13.87 -3.73
C ASP A 431 9.00 15.29 -3.22
N VAL A 432 7.80 15.84 -3.41
CA VAL A 432 7.50 17.23 -3.01
C VAL A 432 7.59 17.48 -1.50
N PHE A 433 7.59 16.43 -0.67
CA PHE A 433 7.70 16.55 0.78
C PHE A 433 9.16 16.52 1.26
N ASP A 434 10.11 16.15 0.39
CA ASP A 434 11.55 16.01 0.64
C ASP A 434 11.90 15.27 1.94
N THR A 435 11.11 14.26 2.30
CA THR A 435 11.29 13.46 3.51
C THR A 435 11.13 11.98 3.21
N ARG A 436 11.51 11.11 4.15
CA ARG A 436 11.38 9.65 3.95
C ARG A 436 9.95 9.13 4.07
N MET A 437 8.96 10.00 4.31
CA MET A 437 7.56 9.67 4.56
C MET A 437 6.99 8.63 3.60
N ASN A 438 6.99 8.93 2.29
CA ASN A 438 6.42 8.03 1.29
C ASN A 438 7.27 6.78 1.06
N THR A 439 8.59 6.86 1.25
CA THR A 439 9.45 5.67 1.11
C THR A 439 9.16 4.69 2.26
N VAL A 440 9.05 5.17 3.51
CA VAL A 440 8.62 4.35 4.66
C VAL A 440 7.27 3.74 4.37
N PHE A 441 6.29 4.53 3.94
CA PHE A 441 4.95 4.03 3.63
C PHE A 441 4.97 2.88 2.63
N LYS A 442 5.49 3.11 1.42
CA LYS A 442 5.44 2.12 0.35
C LYS A 442 6.24 0.87 0.71
N PHE A 443 7.36 1.00 1.41
CA PHE A 443 8.19 -0.15 1.77
C PHE A 443 7.67 -0.92 2.98
N TYR A 444 7.16 -0.24 4.02
CA TYR A 444 6.57 -0.91 5.18
C TYR A 444 5.30 -1.66 4.80
N TYR A 445 4.48 -1.10 3.91
CA TYR A 445 3.27 -1.76 3.42
C TYR A 445 3.60 -3.10 2.74
N GLN A 446 4.60 -3.13 1.85
CA GLN A 446 5.02 -4.39 1.21
C GLN A 446 5.77 -5.32 2.19
N ALA A 447 6.57 -4.78 3.10
CA ALA A 447 7.21 -5.56 4.15
C ALA A 447 6.17 -6.28 5.03
N TRP A 448 5.04 -5.64 5.35
CA TRP A 448 3.94 -6.25 6.08
C TRP A 448 3.43 -7.51 5.40
N VAL A 449 3.16 -7.45 4.10
CA VAL A 449 2.66 -8.59 3.32
C VAL A 449 3.68 -9.73 3.32
N LEU A 450 4.95 -9.42 3.04
CA LEU A 450 6.04 -10.41 2.97
C LEU A 450 6.28 -11.07 4.33
N LEU A 451 6.40 -10.26 5.39
CA LEU A 451 6.65 -10.74 6.74
C LEU A 451 5.42 -11.45 7.32
N GLY A 452 4.20 -11.06 6.95
CA GLY A 452 2.96 -11.73 7.32
C GLY A 452 2.88 -13.16 6.77
N ILE A 453 3.15 -13.36 5.48
CA ILE A 453 3.22 -14.71 4.88
C ILE A 453 4.35 -15.53 5.54
N SER A 454 5.51 -14.91 5.74
CA SER A 454 6.65 -15.56 6.39
C SER A 454 6.36 -15.98 7.84
N ALA A 455 5.68 -15.12 8.61
CA ALA A 455 5.29 -15.40 9.99
C ALA A 455 4.21 -16.49 10.04
N ALA A 456 3.23 -16.48 9.13
CA ALA A 456 2.19 -17.52 9.09
C ALA A 456 2.78 -18.91 8.83
N PHE A 457 3.67 -19.05 7.83
CA PHE A 457 4.41 -20.29 7.61
C PHE A 457 5.41 -20.60 8.73
N GLY A 458 6.06 -19.58 9.29
CA GLY A 458 7.02 -19.69 10.40
C GLY A 458 6.37 -20.30 11.65
N THR A 459 5.17 -19.85 12.01
CA THR A 459 4.38 -20.40 13.13
C THR A 459 4.10 -21.89 12.94
N TYR A 460 3.73 -22.30 11.73
CA TYR A 460 3.59 -23.73 11.39
C TYR A 460 4.90 -24.50 11.55
N LEU A 461 5.99 -23.98 10.98
CA LEU A 461 7.28 -24.66 10.92
C LEU A 461 7.94 -24.83 12.31
N LEU A 462 7.86 -23.77 13.12
CA LEU A 462 8.44 -23.70 14.45
C LEU A 462 7.54 -24.34 15.50
N GLY A 463 6.23 -24.39 15.28
CA GLY A 463 5.27 -25.04 16.16
C GLY A 463 5.43 -26.57 16.22
N PRO A 464 4.59 -27.24 17.05
CA PRO A 464 4.64 -28.69 17.24
C PRO A 464 4.38 -29.51 15.97
N TRP A 465 3.87 -28.89 14.90
CA TRP A 465 3.52 -29.54 13.63
C TRP A 465 4.68 -29.63 12.62
N GLY A 466 5.61 -28.68 12.64
CA GLY A 466 6.60 -28.49 11.56
C GLY A 466 7.81 -29.43 11.58
N GLY A 467 8.00 -30.30 12.57
CA GLY A 467 9.21 -31.12 12.64
C GLY A 467 9.29 -32.12 13.79
N ARG A 468 10.35 -32.96 13.76
CA ARG A 468 10.76 -33.80 14.90
C ARG A 468 11.69 -32.94 15.78
N GLY A 469 11.31 -32.69 17.03
CA GLY A 469 12.04 -31.82 17.96
C GLY A 469 11.32 -31.76 19.32
N ASN A 470 11.84 -30.98 20.26
CA ASN A 470 11.24 -30.81 21.59
C ASN A 470 9.85 -30.15 21.48
N ARG A 471 8.79 -30.96 21.57
CA ARG A 471 7.40 -30.53 21.42
C ARG A 471 6.99 -29.48 22.45
N PRO A 472 7.25 -29.65 23.76
CA PRO A 472 7.06 -28.59 24.76
C PRO A 472 7.66 -27.24 24.40
N LEU A 473 8.93 -27.18 23.99
CA LEU A 473 9.57 -25.91 23.62
C LEU A 473 8.88 -25.24 22.43
N ARG A 474 8.52 -26.04 21.42
CA ARG A 474 7.80 -25.56 20.23
C ARG A 474 6.38 -25.08 20.56
N ALA A 475 5.71 -25.75 21.49
CA ALA A 475 4.42 -25.31 22.00
C ALA A 475 4.55 -24.00 22.78
N LEU A 476 5.61 -23.84 23.59
CA LEU A 476 5.88 -22.61 24.32
C LEU A 476 6.08 -21.41 23.38
N LEU A 477 6.77 -21.59 22.25
CA LEU A 477 6.89 -20.53 21.24
C LEU A 477 5.53 -20.11 20.67
N VAL A 478 4.63 -21.06 20.42
CA VAL A 478 3.27 -20.74 19.93
C VAL A 478 2.45 -20.07 21.02
N VAL A 479 2.49 -20.57 22.25
CA VAL A 479 1.79 -19.99 23.40
C VAL A 479 2.29 -18.57 23.69
N GLY A 480 3.60 -18.32 23.62
CA GLY A 480 4.18 -17.00 23.79
C GLY A 480 3.83 -16.01 22.69
N PHE A 481 3.43 -16.49 21.51
CA PHE A 481 2.92 -15.65 20.43
C PHE A 481 1.46 -15.21 20.63
N VAL A 482 0.65 -16.00 21.36
CA VAL A 482 -0.79 -15.73 21.54
C VAL A 482 -1.07 -14.32 22.08
N PRO A 483 -0.37 -13.79 23.10
CA PRO A 483 -0.60 -12.42 23.57
C PRO A 483 -0.37 -11.35 22.50
N LEU A 484 0.67 -11.50 21.66
CA LEU A 484 0.95 -10.57 20.57
C LEU A 484 -0.11 -10.65 19.46
N LEU A 485 -0.59 -11.87 19.17
CA LEU A 485 -1.69 -12.07 18.24
C LEU A 485 -2.96 -11.38 18.74
N LEU A 486 -3.32 -11.58 20.01
CA LEU A 486 -4.50 -10.95 20.60
C LEU A 486 -4.36 -9.42 20.64
N ALA A 487 -3.17 -8.90 20.98
CA ALA A 487 -2.89 -7.47 20.96
C ALA A 487 -3.04 -6.86 19.56
N GLY A 488 -2.51 -7.52 18.52
CA GLY A 488 -2.67 -7.07 17.13
C GLY A 488 -4.11 -7.18 16.60
N LEU A 489 -4.97 -7.97 17.26
CA LEU A 489 -6.40 -8.04 16.94
C LEU A 489 -7.25 -7.00 17.69
N VAL A 490 -6.68 -6.29 18.69
CA VAL A 490 -7.39 -5.20 19.37
C VAL A 490 -7.73 -4.09 18.39
N TYR A 491 -6.75 -3.65 17.58
CA TYR A 491 -6.95 -2.60 16.59
C TYR A 491 -8.14 -2.90 15.66
N PRO A 492 -8.15 -3.98 14.87
CA PRO A 492 -9.20 -4.21 13.89
C PRO A 492 -10.60 -4.34 14.49
N VAL A 493 -10.72 -4.92 15.69
CA VAL A 493 -12.01 -5.07 16.37
C VAL A 493 -12.53 -3.72 16.85
N LEU A 494 -11.71 -2.97 17.59
CA LEU A 494 -12.15 -1.72 18.21
C LEU A 494 -12.29 -0.58 17.22
N SER A 495 -11.39 -0.48 16.24
CA SER A 495 -11.43 0.58 15.23
C SER A 495 -12.64 0.41 14.30
N THR A 496 -12.98 -0.81 13.90
CA THR A 496 -14.21 -1.10 13.15
C THR A 496 -15.46 -0.71 13.95
N TYR A 497 -15.53 -1.11 15.21
CA TYR A 497 -16.67 -0.76 16.07
C TYR A 497 -16.80 0.76 16.23
N SER A 498 -15.70 1.45 16.51
CA SER A 498 -15.67 2.91 16.68
C SER A 498 -16.05 3.66 15.39
N LYS A 499 -15.46 3.29 14.24
CA LYS A 499 -15.71 3.93 12.94
C LYS A 499 -17.12 3.72 12.41
N THR A 500 -17.77 2.63 12.80
CA THR A 500 -19.15 2.34 12.41
C THR A 500 -20.19 2.90 13.39
N GLY A 501 -19.76 3.61 14.44
CA GLY A 501 -20.65 4.06 15.51
C GLY A 501 -21.37 2.89 16.18
N GLY A 502 -20.69 1.74 16.32
CA GLY A 502 -21.29 0.49 16.80
C GLY A 502 -22.33 -0.11 15.86
N PHE A 503 -22.24 0.17 14.55
CA PHE A 503 -23.22 -0.23 13.53
C PHE A 503 -24.64 0.30 13.77
N ALA A 504 -24.77 1.46 14.43
CA ALA A 504 -26.08 2.05 14.74
C ALA A 504 -26.79 2.65 13.52
N GLY A 505 -26.05 3.01 12.46
CA GLY A 505 -26.62 3.57 11.23
C GLY A 505 -27.24 2.51 10.30
N PRO A 506 -28.16 2.91 9.40
CA PRO A 506 -28.72 1.99 8.41
C PRO A 506 -27.63 1.50 7.45
N PRO A 507 -27.53 0.18 7.18
CA PRO A 507 -26.53 -0.33 6.26
C PRO A 507 -26.84 0.12 4.83
N THR A 508 -25.86 0.73 4.17
CA THR A 508 -25.94 1.11 2.76
C THR A 508 -24.59 0.96 2.05
N LEU A 509 -24.66 0.61 0.78
CA LEU A 509 -23.51 0.64 -0.14
C LEU A 509 -23.45 1.94 -0.94
N ASP A 510 -24.50 2.75 -0.92
CA ASP A 510 -24.52 4.07 -1.56
C ASP A 510 -23.55 5.00 -0.84
N GLY A 511 -22.39 5.24 -1.47
CA GLY A 511 -21.37 6.13 -0.94
C GLY A 511 -21.76 7.61 -0.89
N MET A 512 -22.79 8.01 -1.64
CA MET A 512 -23.33 9.37 -1.70
C MET A 512 -24.52 9.58 -0.75
N ALA A 513 -25.00 8.54 -0.06
CA ALA A 513 -26.13 8.65 0.86
C ALA A 513 -25.95 9.73 1.93
N HIS A 514 -24.71 10.00 2.37
CA HIS A 514 -24.39 11.04 3.34
C HIS A 514 -24.75 12.46 2.85
N LEU A 515 -24.82 12.69 1.54
CA LEU A 515 -25.22 13.98 0.97
C LEU A 515 -26.71 14.28 1.14
N GLN A 516 -27.53 13.26 1.44
CA GLN A 516 -28.96 13.43 1.71
C GLN A 516 -29.25 14.21 3.00
N SER A 517 -28.24 14.45 3.82
CA SER A 517 -28.36 15.22 5.06
C SER A 517 -27.53 16.50 4.94
N GLY A 518 -28.19 17.61 4.61
CA GLY A 518 -27.59 18.95 4.59
C GLY A 518 -26.85 19.33 3.29
N ARG A 519 -26.96 18.51 2.24
CA ARG A 519 -26.44 18.79 0.89
C ARG A 519 -27.41 18.29 -0.19
N GLU A 520 -28.72 18.38 0.06
CA GLU A 520 -29.74 17.81 -0.82
C GLU A 520 -29.75 18.46 -2.20
N ASP A 521 -29.48 19.77 -2.27
CA ASP A 521 -29.43 20.51 -3.54
C ASP A 521 -28.22 20.10 -4.39
N ASP A 522 -27.03 19.95 -3.80
CA ASP A 522 -25.84 19.44 -4.49
C ASP A 522 -26.07 18.00 -4.98
N LEU A 523 -26.73 17.15 -4.17
CA LEU A 523 -27.06 15.78 -4.56
C LEU A 523 -28.01 15.74 -5.77
N ALA A 524 -29.04 16.59 -5.78
CA ALA A 524 -29.99 16.67 -6.89
C ALA A 524 -29.32 17.20 -8.16
N ALA A 525 -28.48 18.22 -8.04
CA ALA A 525 -27.70 18.78 -9.14
C ALA A 525 -26.75 17.75 -9.76
N VAL A 526 -26.03 16.99 -8.93
CA VAL A 526 -25.15 15.90 -9.37
C VAL A 526 -25.91 14.80 -10.10
N ARG A 527 -27.10 14.42 -9.61
CA ARG A 527 -27.95 13.43 -10.29
C ARG A 527 -28.42 13.95 -11.63
N TRP A 528 -28.88 15.20 -11.69
CA TRP A 528 -29.28 15.84 -12.94
C TRP A 528 -28.13 15.86 -13.96
N LEU A 529 -26.92 16.26 -13.56
CA LEU A 529 -25.73 16.26 -14.42
C LEU A 529 -25.36 14.86 -14.94
N ARG A 530 -25.54 13.82 -14.12
CA ARG A 530 -25.29 12.43 -14.55
C ARG A 530 -26.32 11.92 -15.54
N GLU A 531 -27.56 12.38 -15.44
CA GLU A 531 -28.69 11.93 -16.26
C GLU A 531 -28.86 12.73 -17.56
N ASN A 532 -28.45 14.00 -17.59
CA ASN A 532 -28.77 14.94 -18.67
C ASN A 532 -27.54 15.45 -19.45
N VAL A 533 -26.32 15.23 -18.94
CA VAL A 533 -25.08 15.68 -19.61
C VAL A 533 -24.32 14.47 -20.13
N ASP A 534 -24.23 14.36 -21.45
CA ASP A 534 -23.44 13.36 -22.16
C ASP A 534 -21.97 13.81 -22.31
N GLY A 535 -21.08 12.86 -22.64
CA GLY A 535 -19.65 13.15 -22.82
C GLY A 535 -18.95 13.63 -21.54
N ALA A 536 -17.96 14.50 -21.71
CA ALA A 536 -17.16 15.05 -20.60
C ALA A 536 -16.90 16.57 -20.76
N PRO A 537 -17.96 17.39 -20.94
CA PRO A 537 -17.81 18.83 -21.09
C PRO A 537 -17.26 19.48 -19.81
N VAL A 538 -16.57 20.61 -19.96
CA VAL A 538 -15.93 21.29 -18.82
C VAL A 538 -16.98 22.02 -18.00
N ILE A 539 -16.97 21.77 -16.68
CA ILE A 539 -17.83 22.45 -15.71
C ILE A 539 -17.00 23.34 -14.79
N LEU A 540 -17.34 24.61 -14.71
CA LEU A 540 -16.76 25.52 -13.74
C LEU A 540 -17.38 25.24 -12.35
N GLU A 541 -16.53 24.98 -11.36
CA GLU A 541 -16.91 24.92 -9.95
C GLU A 541 -15.81 25.54 -9.08
N ALA A 542 -16.09 25.75 -7.79
CA ALA A 542 -15.11 26.30 -6.87
C ALA A 542 -13.88 25.39 -6.68
N THR A 543 -12.70 26.02 -6.69
CA THR A 543 -11.40 25.39 -6.39
C THR A 543 -10.96 25.69 -4.96
N GLY A 544 -10.15 24.81 -4.35
CA GLY A 544 -9.66 24.98 -2.99
C GLY A 544 -8.65 23.92 -2.54
N GLY A 545 -8.29 23.99 -1.26
CA GLY A 545 -7.25 23.13 -0.67
C GLY A 545 -7.62 21.64 -0.62
N SER A 546 -6.61 20.78 -0.58
CA SER A 546 -6.74 19.33 -0.39
C SER A 546 -7.62 18.95 0.81
N TYR A 547 -8.34 17.83 0.72
CA TYR A 547 -9.15 17.26 1.82
C TYR A 547 -10.34 18.12 2.27
N THR A 548 -10.85 18.97 1.37
CA THR A 548 -11.98 19.86 1.60
C THR A 548 -13.18 19.46 0.73
N TYR A 549 -14.27 20.23 0.78
CA TYR A 549 -15.43 19.98 -0.08
C TYR A 549 -15.30 20.56 -1.51
N TYR A 550 -14.20 21.25 -1.82
CA TYR A 550 -13.98 21.82 -3.15
C TYR A 550 -13.79 20.71 -4.21
N GLY A 551 -14.20 20.98 -5.46
CA GLY A 551 -14.15 19.99 -6.55
C GLY A 551 -15.22 18.89 -6.50
N ARG A 552 -16.25 19.03 -5.64
CA ARG A 552 -17.24 17.97 -5.42
C ARG A 552 -18.06 17.61 -6.66
N VAL A 553 -18.34 18.58 -7.54
CA VAL A 553 -19.18 18.31 -8.71
C VAL A 553 -18.44 17.36 -9.64
N SER A 554 -17.16 17.61 -9.87
CA SER A 554 -16.26 16.74 -10.64
C SER A 554 -16.05 15.39 -9.96
N VAL A 555 -15.90 15.36 -8.62
CA VAL A 555 -15.80 14.11 -7.84
C VAL A 555 -16.96 13.19 -8.14
N HIS A 556 -18.19 13.70 -8.09
CA HIS A 556 -19.37 12.86 -8.22
C HIS A 556 -19.81 12.66 -9.67
N THR A 557 -19.56 13.59 -10.59
CA THR A 557 -20.03 13.45 -11.98
C THR A 557 -18.98 12.87 -12.91
N GLY A 558 -17.69 13.03 -12.60
CA GLY A 558 -16.58 12.74 -13.52
C GLY A 558 -16.41 13.79 -14.62
N LEU A 559 -17.18 14.89 -14.60
CA LEU A 559 -16.98 16.01 -15.50
C LEU A 559 -15.68 16.73 -15.12
N PRO A 560 -14.83 17.11 -16.08
CA PRO A 560 -13.62 17.86 -15.80
C PRO A 560 -13.95 19.30 -15.38
N THR A 561 -13.35 19.77 -14.28
CA THR A 561 -13.34 21.20 -13.91
C THR A 561 -12.03 21.88 -14.29
N LEU A 562 -12.01 23.21 -14.29
CA LEU A 562 -10.78 23.98 -14.48
C LEU A 562 -9.73 23.55 -13.47
N LEU A 563 -10.06 23.52 -12.18
CA LEU A 563 -9.15 23.10 -11.13
C LEU A 563 -9.90 22.56 -9.90
N GLY A 564 -9.64 21.31 -9.50
CA GLY A 564 -10.07 20.74 -8.23
C GLY A 564 -9.08 21.05 -7.10
N TRP A 565 -8.44 20.02 -6.55
CA TRP A 565 -7.43 20.18 -5.50
C TRP A 565 -6.04 20.42 -6.09
N GLY A 566 -5.63 21.69 -6.26
CA GLY A 566 -4.33 22.05 -6.82
C GLY A 566 -3.12 21.44 -6.08
N GLY A 567 -3.22 21.27 -4.77
CA GLY A 567 -2.18 20.60 -3.97
C GLY A 567 -1.97 19.11 -4.30
N HIS A 568 -2.99 18.43 -4.82
CA HIS A 568 -2.85 17.06 -5.33
C HIS A 568 -2.27 17.03 -6.74
N GLU A 569 -2.69 17.96 -7.61
CA GLU A 569 -2.06 18.15 -8.92
C GLU A 569 -0.55 18.37 -8.81
N LEU A 570 -0.11 19.16 -7.82
CA LEU A 570 1.30 19.33 -7.48
C LEU A 570 2.01 18.01 -7.19
N GLN A 571 1.42 17.19 -6.32
CA GLN A 571 2.00 15.91 -5.90
C GLN A 571 2.06 14.91 -7.07
N TRP A 572 1.10 14.95 -7.99
CA TRP A 572 1.07 14.04 -9.12
C TRP A 572 2.02 14.46 -10.24
N ARG A 573 2.00 15.75 -10.58
CA ARG A 573 2.72 16.30 -11.74
C ARG A 573 4.11 16.82 -11.40
N GLY A 574 4.40 17.07 -10.12
CA GLY A 574 5.68 17.59 -9.62
C GLY A 574 5.88 19.11 -9.82
N ASN A 575 4.85 19.85 -10.24
CA ASN A 575 4.91 21.31 -10.42
C ASN A 575 3.52 21.96 -10.21
N TYR A 576 3.50 23.28 -9.99
CA TYR A 576 2.27 24.08 -9.75
C TYR A 576 1.92 25.02 -10.90
N GLU A 577 2.46 24.80 -12.12
CA GLU A 577 2.31 25.77 -13.21
C GLU A 577 0.85 25.91 -13.68
N GLU A 578 0.17 24.79 -13.92
CA GLU A 578 -1.22 24.80 -14.39
C GLU A 578 -2.22 25.17 -13.28
N PRO A 579 -2.14 24.59 -12.06
CA PRO A 579 -2.96 25.06 -10.94
C PRO A 579 -2.82 26.57 -10.69
N GLY A 580 -1.58 27.08 -10.62
CA GLY A 580 -1.32 28.51 -10.37
C GLY A 580 -1.81 29.45 -11.46
N LYS A 581 -1.97 28.99 -12.72
CA LYS A 581 -2.60 29.78 -13.80
C LYS A 581 -4.12 29.80 -13.69
N ARG A 582 -4.73 28.73 -13.18
CA ARG A 582 -6.19 28.54 -13.21
C ARG A 582 -6.90 29.12 -11.98
N GLU A 583 -6.25 29.15 -10.83
CA GLU A 583 -6.83 29.77 -9.61
C GLU A 583 -7.31 31.21 -9.86
N PRO A 584 -6.50 32.13 -10.45
CA PRO A 584 -6.96 33.51 -10.71
C PRO A 584 -8.04 33.60 -11.80
N VAL A 585 -8.06 32.66 -12.75
CA VAL A 585 -9.09 32.59 -13.79
C VAL A 585 -10.44 32.23 -13.17
N ILE A 586 -10.47 31.19 -12.32
CA ILE A 586 -11.68 30.78 -11.62
C ILE A 586 -12.19 31.91 -10.73
N GLU A 587 -11.29 32.57 -9.98
CA GLU A 587 -11.65 33.74 -9.18
C GLU A 587 -12.24 34.87 -10.05
N THR A 588 -11.62 35.17 -11.19
CA THR A 588 -12.11 36.20 -12.13
C THR A 588 -13.52 35.86 -12.64
N LEU A 589 -13.78 34.59 -13.00
CA LEU A 589 -15.08 34.14 -13.49
C LEU A 589 -16.19 34.33 -12.43
N TYR A 590 -15.89 34.11 -11.15
CA TYR A 590 -16.85 34.24 -10.05
C TYR A 590 -16.93 35.63 -9.40
N THR A 591 -16.03 36.57 -9.74
CA THR A 591 -15.99 37.91 -9.12
C THR A 591 -16.22 39.06 -10.11
N SER A 592 -15.82 38.90 -11.37
CA SER A 592 -15.95 39.96 -12.38
C SER A 592 -17.34 39.98 -13.02
N PRO A 593 -18.02 41.14 -13.08
CA PRO A 593 -19.27 41.30 -13.83
C PRO A 593 -19.05 41.58 -15.34
N ASP A 594 -17.81 41.63 -15.83
CA ASP A 594 -17.48 41.92 -17.23
C ASP A 594 -17.89 40.77 -18.16
N LEU A 595 -18.83 41.05 -19.07
CA LEU A 595 -19.37 40.12 -20.06
C LEU A 595 -18.33 39.68 -21.09
N GLU A 596 -17.60 40.61 -21.70
CA GLU A 596 -16.63 40.28 -22.75
C GLU A 596 -15.48 39.46 -22.18
N ARG A 597 -14.97 39.86 -21.01
CA ARG A 597 -13.90 39.12 -20.34
C ARG A 597 -14.35 37.72 -19.93
N THR A 598 -15.58 37.57 -19.45
CA THR A 598 -16.12 36.26 -19.05
C THR A 598 -16.34 35.37 -20.27
N ALA A 599 -16.97 35.87 -21.33
CA ALA A 599 -17.17 35.12 -22.57
C ALA A 599 -15.83 34.62 -23.13
N ALA A 600 -14.81 35.48 -23.18
CA ALA A 600 -13.48 35.11 -23.64
C ALA A 600 -12.83 33.99 -22.79
N LEU A 601 -12.99 34.03 -21.46
CA LEU A 601 -12.45 33.00 -20.56
C LEU A 601 -13.24 31.68 -20.63
N LEU A 602 -14.57 31.74 -20.79
CA LEU A 602 -15.39 30.55 -21.01
C LEU A 602 -14.99 29.86 -22.32
N ASP A 603 -14.74 30.63 -23.38
CA ASP A 603 -14.25 30.10 -24.66
C ASP A 603 -12.81 29.55 -24.58
N GLU A 604 -11.91 30.26 -23.88
CA GLU A 604 -10.49 29.87 -23.75
C GLU A 604 -10.33 28.52 -23.05
N TYR A 605 -11.17 28.23 -22.04
CA TYR A 605 -11.12 27.00 -21.24
C TYR A 605 -12.21 25.99 -21.59
N ASP A 606 -12.95 26.21 -22.68
CA ASP A 606 -14.01 25.34 -23.20
C ASP A 606 -15.09 25.01 -22.15
N VAL A 607 -15.47 26.01 -21.34
CA VAL A 607 -16.46 25.87 -20.28
C VAL A 607 -17.86 25.89 -20.87
N GLU A 608 -18.54 24.74 -20.76
CA GLU A 608 -19.92 24.56 -21.22
C GLU A 608 -20.92 24.75 -20.09
N TYR A 609 -20.54 24.39 -18.85
CA TYR A 609 -21.40 24.52 -17.67
C TYR A 609 -20.76 25.37 -16.58
N VAL A 610 -21.56 26.18 -15.89
CA VAL A 610 -21.14 26.93 -14.71
C VAL A 610 -22.01 26.54 -13.52
N TYR A 611 -21.38 26.00 -12.48
CA TYR A 611 -22.04 25.65 -11.23
C TYR A 611 -21.99 26.85 -10.26
N VAL A 612 -23.12 27.19 -9.64
CA VAL A 612 -23.18 28.19 -8.58
C VAL A 612 -24.03 27.66 -7.42
N GLY A 613 -23.39 27.23 -6.33
CA GLY A 613 -24.05 26.85 -5.09
C GLY A 613 -23.58 27.66 -3.88
N PRO A 614 -23.96 27.24 -2.67
CA PRO A 614 -23.54 27.90 -1.43
C PRO A 614 -22.01 27.98 -1.29
N LEU A 615 -21.27 26.97 -1.76
CA LEU A 615 -19.81 26.97 -1.70
C LEU A 615 -19.22 28.09 -2.56
N GLU A 616 -19.58 28.17 -3.84
CA GLU A 616 -19.12 29.23 -4.75
C GLU A 616 -19.48 30.62 -4.22
N ARG A 617 -20.72 30.81 -3.76
CA ARG A 617 -21.22 32.07 -3.19
C ARG A 617 -20.38 32.52 -2.00
N ASN A 618 -20.05 31.60 -1.09
CA ASN A 618 -19.27 31.91 0.10
C ASN A 618 -17.79 32.13 -0.21
N THR A 619 -17.19 31.32 -1.08
CA THR A 619 -15.76 31.41 -1.41
C THR A 619 -15.44 32.70 -2.17
N TYR A 620 -16.26 33.08 -3.14
CA TYR A 620 -15.98 34.21 -4.03
C TYR A 620 -16.85 35.44 -3.77
N SER A 621 -17.72 35.40 -2.76
CA SER A 621 -18.69 36.49 -2.49
C SER A 621 -19.51 36.86 -3.73
N VAL A 622 -20.04 35.83 -4.42
CA VAL A 622 -20.72 35.98 -5.72
C VAL A 622 -21.87 36.98 -5.61
N SER A 623 -21.74 38.10 -6.32
CA SER A 623 -22.69 39.21 -6.29
C SER A 623 -23.77 39.10 -7.37
N GLN A 624 -24.88 39.82 -7.22
CA GLN A 624 -25.96 39.80 -8.21
C GLN A 624 -25.52 40.19 -9.63
N PRO A 625 -24.63 41.20 -9.84
CA PRO A 625 -24.09 41.49 -11.16
C PRO A 625 -23.33 40.32 -11.80
N VAL A 626 -22.65 39.48 -11.02
CA VAL A 626 -21.97 38.28 -11.54
C VAL A 626 -22.98 37.22 -11.98
N LEU A 627 -24.08 37.05 -11.25
CA LEU A 627 -25.16 36.13 -11.65
C LEU A 627 -25.85 36.61 -12.92
N THR A 628 -26.19 37.89 -12.97
CA THR A 628 -26.84 38.52 -14.15
C THR A 628 -25.97 38.34 -15.39
N LYS A 629 -24.64 38.49 -15.26
CA LYS A 629 -23.69 38.22 -16.33
C LYS A 629 -23.75 36.78 -16.84
N PHE A 630 -23.90 35.78 -15.96
CA PHE A 630 -24.07 34.40 -16.41
C PHE A 630 -25.43 34.20 -17.10
N GLU A 631 -26.51 34.80 -16.58
CA GLU A 631 -27.84 34.78 -17.23
C GLU A 631 -27.84 35.43 -18.63
N ASP A 632 -27.02 36.48 -18.83
CA ASP A 632 -26.88 37.14 -20.13
C ASP A 632 -26.07 36.33 -21.15
N LEU A 633 -25.19 35.42 -20.67
CA LEU A 633 -24.27 34.64 -21.51
C LEU A 633 -24.71 33.17 -21.70
N MET A 634 -25.55 32.64 -20.82
CA MET A 634 -25.84 31.21 -20.66
C MET A 634 -27.28 30.99 -20.18
N ASP A 635 -27.84 29.82 -20.48
CA ASP A 635 -29.19 29.44 -20.03
C ASP A 635 -29.13 28.73 -18.67
N VAL A 636 -30.10 29.01 -17.79
CA VAL A 636 -30.27 28.24 -16.55
C VAL A 636 -30.87 26.88 -16.89
N VAL A 637 -30.06 25.83 -16.78
CA VAL A 637 -30.44 24.45 -17.13
C VAL A 637 -30.88 23.62 -15.91
N PHE A 638 -30.48 24.02 -14.71
CA PHE A 638 -30.91 23.42 -13.45
C PHE A 638 -31.01 24.46 -12.34
N GLN A 639 -32.06 24.35 -11.52
CA GLN A 639 -32.24 25.16 -10.33
C GLN A 639 -32.91 24.36 -9.23
N GLN A 640 -32.28 24.30 -8.06
CA GLN A 640 -32.89 23.77 -6.83
C GLN A 640 -32.28 24.48 -5.61
N GLY A 641 -33.14 25.03 -4.76
CA GLY A 641 -32.71 25.78 -3.58
C GLY A 641 -31.74 26.91 -3.96
N GLU A 642 -30.52 26.88 -3.41
CA GLU A 642 -29.47 27.87 -3.69
C GLU A 642 -28.53 27.49 -4.85
N VAL A 643 -28.71 26.29 -5.42
CA VAL A 643 -27.91 25.76 -6.53
C VAL A 643 -28.51 26.14 -7.87
N LEU A 644 -27.68 26.73 -8.73
CA LEU A 644 -27.93 27.06 -10.12
C LEU A 644 -26.86 26.41 -11.00
N ILE A 645 -27.26 25.85 -12.13
CA ILE A 645 -26.33 25.45 -13.20
C ILE A 645 -26.72 26.21 -14.45
N TYR A 646 -25.74 26.90 -15.03
CA TYR A 646 -25.84 27.54 -16.33
C TYR A 646 -25.21 26.64 -17.40
N GLY A 647 -25.79 26.58 -18.60
CA GLY A 647 -25.29 25.84 -19.76
C GLY A 647 -25.25 26.71 -21.02
N ARG A 648 -24.31 26.43 -21.94
CA ARG A 648 -24.13 27.17 -23.21
C ARG A 648 -24.76 26.49 -24.42
#